data_AF-A0A365NHL2-F1
#
_entry.id   AF-A0A365NHL2-F1
#
_cell.length_a   1.000
_cell.length_b   1.000
_cell.length_c   1.000
_cell.angle_alpha   90.00
_cell.angle_beta   90.00
_cell.angle_gamma   90.00
#
_symmetry.space_group_name_H-M   'P 1'
#
loop_
_entity.id
_entity.type
_entity.pdbx_description
1 polymer ?
#
loop_
_entity_poly.entity_id
_entity_poly.type
_entity_poly.pdbx_seq_one_letter_code
_entity_poly.pdbx_strand_id
1 'polypeptide(L)'
;MSSPDYVGLDRLDGYHYDSLSLALRNVLNTDIALTTFAQIIDGLPTADVVWDRYSATYEPSHPIINHKTLCEGAFEKATTSRAQFSMADVMVDLELRLIEMIACALHQIGVRLSQVEKVHDPATTAGHDIESTIKWERPPDNLCRFPPKPTMFIATQFTAYDRYPNGVHDMVGYWAENRILGGVALFDHSQAWTNDDEPNVYFQCSRGRVTFRVCQLLDIQQSALISFLLADTKDARTECPLPILPTSENRVRIDPGDAIPVNKVYRDIWERKLPPRRRRAPRLERPKTSLDYPELDTDADIKRLLTELTPDNQVSSPFNIYYEKCYSPLHVDMSLRTSFRHCAYPYCTHSQGLAIAFHAGCVEMAAPLGTPLHEYRLATEHSYPHASLNYERRRGRVRELIEGALRKAYGKLSPELWHLVSDDDELIRLHAIAELSLQHRKTEWSVDPSVPMLTTVVRMDGVEYVGTLTNSPRIANRQTEKLMNSSVSGNLYISSDHLGIRQVIPVPNEATSDTAYPAYWQTVSAKQMLTFHGDGLKLRTLLTPSIYPRVLWPRPVAPSELGSMTFYYAGWGEGCLEARLRTLTFNEPGTTGYSVCWANDEMVSIHVHRNMEHHEADRTLMDEQSDYKYRSHLKWTYYPIQKDEFVQEVWLRGSERYDTTRPLPSQGEGGLRYHFSTPWGLQKYKRPSDIALALVTSQGRNIVAGSFPDHHGQYTPYSNYRHWNLIAKTPVNTPRRVFFSPSDHGIPLIATQGVLDNLFAAPSPRQTPLGTVPRFNPLHTLHYSSSSLENITEVLVCKSKNEKDMGVIRQFDLENSRMVETSYKKVAGLLLRYADGSEASVGCFRFDWAETPLTRGDSRGLFVGTRPGKIVQIPPHVAAVSTAPPEAEGEFTWMEMPWTGVLEWWFNPDSLDTSLTHIL
;
A
#
# COMPACT_ATOMS: atom_id res chain seq x y z
N MET A 1 -40.95 -22.69 -9.85
CA MET A 1 -41.57 -22.29 -8.57
C MET A 1 -42.88 -21.63 -8.92
N SER A 2 -43.99 -22.14 -8.40
CA SER A 2 -45.30 -21.47 -8.44
C SER A 2 -45.16 -20.06 -7.85
N SER A 3 -45.91 -19.08 -8.38
CA SER A 3 -45.98 -17.74 -7.78
C SER A 3 -46.51 -17.89 -6.35
N PRO A 4 -45.89 -17.26 -5.33
CA PRO A 4 -46.50 -17.19 -4.01
C PRO A 4 -47.85 -16.46 -4.14
N ASP A 5 -48.89 -17.04 -3.55
CA ASP A 5 -50.22 -16.44 -3.51
C ASP A 5 -50.21 -15.32 -2.45
N TYR A 6 -49.97 -14.08 -2.89
CA TYR A 6 -50.08 -12.91 -2.01
C TYR A 6 -51.54 -12.72 -1.58
N VAL A 7 -51.78 -12.70 -0.27
CA VAL A 7 -53.12 -12.54 0.31
C VAL A 7 -53.16 -11.28 1.17
N GLY A 8 -54.30 -10.58 1.15
CA GLY A 8 -54.55 -9.48 2.09
C GLY A 8 -54.60 -10.00 3.53
N LEU A 9 -54.02 -9.26 4.46
CA LEU A 9 -53.93 -9.66 5.88
C LEU A 9 -55.31 -9.95 6.50
N ASP A 10 -56.39 -9.39 5.97
CA ASP A 10 -57.79 -9.59 6.38
C ASP A 10 -58.31 -11.03 6.21
N ARG A 11 -57.53 -11.93 5.60
CA ARG A 11 -57.87 -13.34 5.39
C ARG A 11 -57.20 -14.32 6.38
N LEU A 12 -56.43 -13.81 7.34
CA LEU A 12 -55.91 -14.60 8.47
C LEU A 12 -57.07 -15.00 9.42
N ASP A 13 -56.92 -16.12 10.15
CA ASP A 13 -57.87 -16.46 11.21
C ASP A 13 -57.91 -15.35 12.30
N GLY A 14 -59.01 -15.29 13.07
CA GLY A 14 -59.25 -14.16 13.97
C GLY A 14 -58.15 -13.92 15.00
N TYR A 15 -57.52 -14.99 15.52
CA TYR A 15 -56.46 -14.87 16.53
C TYR A 15 -55.13 -14.37 15.93
N HIS A 16 -54.72 -14.92 14.79
CA HIS A 16 -53.49 -14.49 14.10
C HIS A 16 -53.63 -13.08 13.53
N TYR A 17 -54.81 -12.72 13.00
CA TYR A 17 -55.11 -11.37 12.55
C TYR A 17 -54.97 -10.35 13.68
N ASP A 18 -55.59 -10.61 14.82
CA ASP A 18 -55.58 -9.70 15.97
C ASP A 18 -54.16 -9.51 16.52
N SER A 19 -53.40 -10.62 16.61
CA SER A 19 -52.01 -10.61 17.11
C SER A 19 -51.08 -9.80 16.19
N LEU A 20 -51.18 -9.98 14.87
CA LEU A 20 -50.41 -9.21 13.91
C LEU A 20 -50.85 -7.74 13.87
N SER A 21 -52.15 -7.47 13.99
CA SER A 21 -52.69 -6.11 14.03
C SER A 21 -52.14 -5.33 15.22
N LEU A 22 -52.13 -5.97 16.39
CA LEU A 22 -51.53 -5.42 17.60
C LEU A 22 -50.04 -5.13 17.40
N ALA A 23 -49.29 -6.12 16.89
CA ALA A 23 -47.86 -6.01 16.65
C ALA A 23 -47.50 -4.86 15.70
N LEU A 24 -48.20 -4.76 14.57
CA LEU A 24 -47.96 -3.68 13.61
C LEU A 24 -48.35 -2.32 14.19
N ARG A 25 -49.47 -2.22 14.91
CA ARG A 25 -49.87 -0.98 15.60
C ARG A 25 -48.84 -0.55 16.64
N ASN A 26 -48.28 -1.47 17.42
CA ASN A 26 -47.24 -1.16 18.40
C ASN A 26 -46.02 -0.54 17.72
N VAL A 27 -45.56 -1.11 16.60
CA VAL A 27 -44.44 -0.55 15.82
C VAL A 27 -44.78 0.81 15.21
N LEU A 28 -45.95 0.95 14.57
CA LEU A 28 -46.37 2.21 13.93
C LEU A 28 -46.59 3.36 14.93
N ASN A 29 -46.86 3.03 16.21
CA ASN A 29 -47.02 4.00 17.28
C ASN A 29 -45.69 4.52 17.85
N THR A 30 -44.54 3.99 17.41
CA THR A 30 -43.22 4.49 17.83
C THR A 30 -42.86 5.81 17.15
N ASP A 31 -42.09 6.65 17.86
CA ASP A 31 -41.59 7.92 17.30
C ASP A 31 -40.65 7.67 16.11
N ILE A 32 -39.82 6.62 16.17
CA ILE A 32 -38.91 6.26 15.08
C ILE A 32 -39.66 5.89 13.79
N ALA A 33 -40.79 5.18 13.89
CA ALA A 33 -41.65 4.89 12.73
C ALA A 33 -42.28 6.16 12.17
N LEU A 34 -42.84 7.01 13.04
CA LEU A 34 -43.44 8.27 12.62
C LEU A 34 -42.43 9.18 11.90
N THR A 35 -41.25 9.40 12.48
CA THR A 35 -40.20 10.23 11.87
C THR A 35 -39.67 9.63 10.57
N THR A 36 -39.52 8.30 10.49
CA THR A 36 -39.04 7.62 9.28
C THR A 36 -40.03 7.79 8.12
N PHE A 37 -41.32 7.58 8.38
CA PHE A 37 -42.36 7.77 7.36
C PHE A 37 -42.57 9.24 6.99
N ALA A 38 -42.44 10.16 7.96
CA ALA A 38 -42.46 11.60 7.68
C ALA A 38 -41.33 12.01 6.74
N GLN A 39 -40.11 11.47 6.87
CA GLN A 39 -39.03 11.69 5.89
C GLN A 39 -39.37 11.17 4.50
N ILE A 40 -40.05 10.03 4.37
CA ILE A 40 -40.47 9.50 3.07
C ILE A 40 -41.53 10.38 2.40
N ILE A 41 -42.42 10.98 3.20
CA ILE A 41 -43.46 11.91 2.73
C ILE A 41 -42.86 13.27 2.40
N ASP A 42 -41.88 13.73 3.17
CA ASP A 42 -41.09 14.91 2.84
C ASP A 42 -40.49 14.76 1.44
N GLY A 43 -39.86 13.61 1.19
CA GLY A 43 -39.28 13.26 -0.11
C GLY A 43 -37.76 13.22 -0.07
N LEU A 44 -37.14 13.82 0.94
CA LEU A 44 -35.71 13.71 1.24
C LEU A 44 -35.47 13.34 2.71
N PRO A 45 -34.45 12.53 3.02
CA PRO A 45 -34.03 12.30 4.39
C PRO A 45 -33.37 13.55 4.99
N THR A 46 -33.40 13.68 6.31
CA THR A 46 -32.67 14.75 7.01
C THR A 46 -31.16 14.52 6.97
N ALA A 47 -30.37 15.60 7.05
CA ALA A 47 -28.92 15.58 6.90
C ALA A 47 -28.23 14.64 7.89
N ASP A 48 -28.69 14.62 9.14
CA ASP A 48 -28.22 13.72 10.19
C ASP A 48 -28.41 12.23 9.81
N VAL A 49 -29.56 11.88 9.24
CA VAL A 49 -29.88 10.52 8.80
C VAL A 49 -29.08 10.10 7.57
N VAL A 50 -28.78 11.04 6.68
CA VAL A 50 -27.92 10.79 5.51
C VAL A 50 -26.50 10.43 5.92
N TRP A 51 -25.99 11.09 6.96
CA TRP A 51 -24.65 10.88 7.53
C TRP A 51 -24.56 9.72 8.51
N ASP A 52 -25.66 9.36 9.17
CA ASP A 52 -25.81 8.16 9.98
C ASP A 52 -25.88 6.88 9.09
N ARG A 53 -24.81 6.68 8.31
CA ARG A 53 -24.68 5.54 7.41
C ARG A 53 -23.28 4.96 7.43
N TYR A 54 -23.22 3.64 7.40
CA TYR A 54 -21.97 2.91 7.17
C TYR A 54 -21.39 3.31 5.80
N SER A 55 -20.20 3.92 5.82
CA SER A 55 -19.50 4.44 4.63
C SER A 55 -20.30 5.49 3.84
N ALA A 56 -20.77 6.56 4.50
CA ALA A 56 -21.39 7.69 3.81
C ALA A 56 -20.44 8.28 2.75
N THR A 57 -20.90 8.34 1.50
CA THR A 57 -20.10 8.77 0.32
C THR A 57 -20.40 10.19 -0.16
N TYR A 58 -21.25 10.93 0.56
CA TYR A 58 -21.63 12.28 0.19
C TYR A 58 -20.56 13.27 0.67
N GLU A 59 -20.57 14.47 0.12
CA GLU A 59 -19.63 15.52 0.50
C GLU A 59 -20.29 16.65 1.28
N PRO A 60 -19.52 17.42 2.06
CA PRO A 60 -20.05 18.57 2.80
C PRO A 60 -20.73 19.63 1.91
N SER A 61 -20.40 19.69 0.61
CA SER A 61 -21.00 20.63 -0.34
C SER A 61 -22.34 20.15 -0.92
N HIS A 62 -22.79 18.93 -0.61
CA HIS A 62 -24.05 18.40 -1.13
C HIS A 62 -25.25 19.20 -0.53
N PRO A 63 -26.25 19.63 -1.33
CA PRO A 63 -27.36 20.49 -0.86
C PRO A 63 -28.11 19.94 0.36
N ILE A 64 -28.20 18.61 0.45
CA ILE A 64 -28.78 17.86 1.56
C ILE A 64 -28.23 18.23 2.94
N ILE A 65 -27.00 18.78 3.04
CA ILE A 65 -26.42 19.21 4.33
C ILE A 65 -27.26 20.30 5.01
N ASN A 66 -28.06 21.03 4.23
CA ASN A 66 -28.95 22.07 4.73
C ASN A 66 -30.30 21.54 5.22
N HIS A 67 -30.67 20.31 4.85
CA HIS A 67 -31.95 19.68 5.20
C HIS A 67 -31.94 19.16 6.64
N LYS A 68 -31.94 20.08 7.61
CA LYS A 68 -31.77 19.78 9.04
C LYS A 68 -33.06 19.37 9.74
N THR A 69 -34.20 19.79 9.22
CA THR A 69 -35.53 19.55 9.77
C THR A 69 -36.48 19.21 8.64
N LEU A 70 -37.51 18.43 8.97
CA LEU A 70 -38.58 18.11 8.03
C LEU A 70 -39.35 19.38 7.60
N CYS A 71 -39.83 19.37 6.36
CA CYS A 71 -40.64 20.41 5.75
C CYS A 71 -42.06 20.44 6.36
N GLU A 72 -42.71 21.60 6.27
CA GLU A 72 -44.06 21.80 6.78
C GLU A 72 -45.06 20.83 6.12
N GLY A 73 -45.95 20.23 6.92
CA GLY A 73 -46.94 19.26 6.42
C GLY A 73 -46.46 17.81 6.40
N ALA A 74 -45.16 17.53 6.53
CA ALA A 74 -44.63 16.16 6.48
C ALA A 74 -45.10 15.32 7.68
N PHE A 75 -45.03 15.88 8.88
CA PHE A 75 -45.48 15.23 10.11
C PHE A 75 -46.99 15.07 10.19
N GLU A 76 -47.75 16.08 9.77
CA GLU A 76 -49.21 16.04 9.75
C GLU A 76 -49.72 14.97 8.79
N LYS A 77 -49.14 14.89 7.58
CA LYS A 77 -49.45 13.84 6.61
C LYS A 77 -49.06 12.46 7.12
N ALA A 78 -47.88 12.29 7.71
CA ALA A 78 -47.47 11.01 8.30
C ALA A 78 -48.41 10.55 9.42
N THR A 79 -48.82 11.49 10.29
CA THR A 79 -49.76 11.23 11.38
C THR A 79 -51.13 10.83 10.85
N THR A 80 -51.59 11.50 9.80
CA THR A 80 -52.86 11.19 9.13
C THR A 80 -52.82 9.82 8.47
N SER A 81 -51.76 9.51 7.72
CA SER A 81 -51.55 8.19 7.11
C SER A 81 -51.48 7.08 8.15
N ARG A 82 -50.84 7.31 9.30
CA ARG A 82 -50.81 6.37 10.43
C ARG A 82 -52.22 6.13 10.98
N ALA A 83 -53.03 7.18 11.15
CA ALA A 83 -54.39 7.07 11.70
C ALA A 83 -55.37 6.38 10.74
N GLN A 84 -55.17 6.54 9.42
CA GLN A 84 -56.02 5.98 8.37
C GLN A 84 -55.54 4.61 7.87
N PHE A 85 -54.42 4.09 8.40
CA PHE A 85 -53.84 2.85 7.95
C PHE A 85 -54.77 1.65 8.19
N SER A 86 -55.06 0.90 7.12
CA SER A 86 -55.82 -0.34 7.16
C SER A 86 -54.91 -1.54 6.97
N MET A 87 -55.19 -2.67 7.63
CA MET A 87 -54.42 -3.90 7.42
C MET A 87 -54.72 -4.58 6.08
N ALA A 88 -55.90 -4.34 5.50
CA ALA A 88 -56.25 -4.85 4.16
C ALA A 88 -55.33 -4.25 3.06
N ASP A 89 -54.64 -3.16 3.39
CA ASP A 89 -53.67 -2.48 2.56
C ASP A 89 -52.26 -3.09 2.66
N VAL A 90 -52.06 -4.23 3.30
CA VAL A 90 -50.76 -4.91 3.30
C VAL A 90 -50.94 -6.32 2.76
N MET A 91 -50.15 -6.63 1.72
CA MET A 91 -50.12 -7.94 1.09
C MET A 91 -48.88 -8.67 1.60
N VAL A 92 -49.08 -9.84 2.21
CA VAL A 92 -47.98 -10.72 2.65
C VAL A 92 -48.25 -12.16 2.21
N ASP A 93 -47.19 -12.96 2.21
CA ASP A 93 -47.31 -14.41 2.07
C ASP A 93 -47.76 -15.03 3.40
N LEU A 94 -48.65 -16.02 3.34
CA LEU A 94 -49.29 -16.65 4.52
C LEU A 94 -48.36 -17.64 5.23
N GLU A 95 -47.22 -18.00 4.63
CA GLU A 95 -46.23 -18.94 5.20
C GLU A 95 -45.18 -18.26 6.11
N LEU A 96 -45.28 -16.95 6.37
CA LEU A 96 -44.26 -16.14 7.07
C LEU A 96 -44.48 -16.05 8.59
N ARG A 97 -43.40 -15.90 9.36
CA ARG A 97 -43.44 -15.73 10.84
C ARG A 97 -43.72 -14.28 11.25
N LEU A 98 -44.14 -14.04 12.50
CA LEU A 98 -44.53 -12.71 13.01
C LEU A 98 -43.52 -11.58 12.73
N ILE A 99 -42.22 -11.76 13.05
CA ILE A 99 -41.19 -10.72 12.82
C ILE A 99 -41.00 -10.45 11.32
N GLU A 100 -41.04 -11.49 10.50
CA GLU A 100 -40.94 -11.40 9.04
C GLU A 100 -42.13 -10.65 8.45
N MET A 101 -43.34 -10.95 8.91
CA MET A 101 -44.56 -10.23 8.51
C MET A 101 -44.48 -8.74 8.88
N ILE A 102 -43.95 -8.40 10.05
CA ILE A 102 -43.75 -7.01 10.46
C ILE A 102 -42.72 -6.31 9.56
N ALA A 103 -41.58 -6.95 9.27
CA ALA A 103 -40.57 -6.41 8.37
C ALA A 103 -41.14 -6.17 6.96
N CYS A 104 -41.87 -7.14 6.41
CA CYS A 104 -42.56 -7.02 5.12
C CYS A 104 -43.62 -5.91 5.14
N ALA A 105 -44.42 -5.80 6.20
CA ALA A 105 -45.42 -4.75 6.33
C ALA A 105 -44.80 -3.35 6.35
N LEU A 106 -43.74 -3.12 7.14
CA LEU A 106 -43.01 -1.84 7.17
C LEU A 106 -42.40 -1.50 5.81
N HIS A 107 -41.82 -2.48 5.14
CA HIS A 107 -41.30 -2.33 3.78
C HIS A 107 -42.40 -1.88 2.81
N GLN A 108 -43.55 -2.56 2.80
CA GLN A 108 -44.68 -2.23 1.93
C GLN A 108 -45.28 -0.85 2.23
N ILE A 109 -45.36 -0.46 3.51
CA ILE A 109 -45.78 0.89 3.90
C ILE A 109 -44.79 1.93 3.36
N GLY A 110 -43.48 1.68 3.49
CA GLY A 110 -42.44 2.53 2.92
C GLY A 110 -42.56 2.67 1.40
N VAL A 111 -42.80 1.58 0.68
CA VAL A 111 -43.07 1.55 -0.77
C VAL A 111 -44.27 2.43 -1.11
N ARG A 112 -45.42 2.22 -0.46
CA ARG A 112 -46.65 3.00 -0.71
C ARG A 112 -46.46 4.48 -0.43
N LEU A 113 -45.90 4.83 0.72
CA LEU A 113 -45.61 6.22 1.07
C LEU A 113 -44.59 6.84 0.11
N SER A 114 -43.68 6.06 -0.46
CA SER A 114 -42.75 6.59 -1.45
C SER A 114 -43.44 7.01 -2.76
N GLN A 115 -44.64 6.50 -3.04
CA GLN A 115 -45.44 6.80 -4.25
C GLN A 115 -46.43 7.96 -4.06
N VAL A 116 -46.69 8.40 -2.82
CA VAL A 116 -47.57 9.56 -2.58
C VAL A 116 -46.84 10.88 -2.88
N GLU A 117 -47.62 11.92 -3.16
CA GLU A 117 -47.12 13.28 -3.42
C GLU A 117 -46.26 13.81 -2.25
N LYS A 118 -45.09 14.37 -2.61
CA LYS A 118 -44.08 14.86 -1.68
C LYS A 118 -44.34 16.29 -1.25
N VAL A 119 -43.93 16.65 -0.04
CA VAL A 119 -44.12 18.00 0.53
C VAL A 119 -42.83 18.80 0.65
N HIS A 120 -41.73 18.32 0.07
CA HIS A 120 -40.43 18.95 0.16
C HIS A 120 -40.46 20.44 -0.25
N ASP A 121 -39.94 21.31 0.62
CA ASP A 121 -39.71 22.72 0.35
C ASP A 121 -38.23 22.95 -0.03
N PRO A 122 -37.93 23.39 -1.27
CA PRO A 122 -36.58 23.70 -1.73
C PRO A 122 -35.82 24.71 -0.84
N ALA A 123 -36.50 25.55 -0.05
CA ALA A 123 -35.85 26.46 0.88
C ALA A 123 -34.99 25.71 1.93
N THR A 124 -35.34 24.46 2.23
CA THR A 124 -34.62 23.62 3.21
C THR A 124 -33.37 22.94 2.64
N THR A 125 -33.12 23.05 1.35
CA THR A 125 -32.04 22.40 0.58
C THR A 125 -31.29 23.39 -0.31
N ALA A 126 -31.14 24.64 0.16
CA ALA A 126 -30.46 25.71 -0.56
C ALA A 126 -31.04 26.01 -1.96
N GLY A 127 -32.36 25.89 -2.11
CA GLY A 127 -33.10 26.17 -3.35
C GLY A 127 -33.20 24.98 -4.30
N HIS A 128 -32.73 23.79 -3.90
CA HIS A 128 -32.81 22.58 -4.72
C HIS A 128 -34.11 21.81 -4.46
N ASP A 129 -34.85 21.47 -5.50
CA ASP A 129 -35.94 20.50 -5.39
C ASP A 129 -35.42 19.07 -5.13
N ILE A 130 -36.34 18.11 -4.94
CA ILE A 130 -36.01 16.70 -4.69
C ILE A 130 -35.12 16.13 -5.81
N GLU A 131 -35.48 16.38 -7.07
CA GLU A 131 -34.81 15.77 -8.22
C GLU A 131 -33.40 16.33 -8.41
N SER A 132 -33.22 17.65 -8.31
CA SER A 132 -31.93 18.32 -8.39
C SER A 132 -31.04 18.03 -7.17
N THR A 133 -31.62 17.74 -6.01
CA THR A 133 -30.87 17.26 -4.84
C THR A 133 -30.38 15.82 -5.04
N ILE A 134 -31.22 14.92 -5.57
CA ILE A 134 -30.86 13.52 -5.85
C ILE A 134 -29.81 13.46 -6.97
N LYS A 135 -30.04 14.20 -8.05
CA LYS A 135 -29.16 14.26 -9.23
C LYS A 135 -28.02 15.24 -9.06
N TRP A 136 -27.82 15.80 -7.85
CA TRP A 136 -26.73 16.72 -7.61
C TRP A 136 -25.42 16.05 -7.98
N GLU A 137 -24.83 16.51 -9.06
CA GLU A 137 -23.50 16.12 -9.46
C GLU A 137 -22.54 17.16 -8.91
N ARG A 138 -21.48 16.65 -8.29
CA ARG A 138 -20.38 17.48 -7.90
C ARG A 138 -19.82 18.25 -9.11
N PRO A 139 -19.44 19.54 -8.94
CA PRO A 139 -18.64 20.24 -9.93
C PRO A 139 -17.42 19.41 -10.37
N PRO A 140 -17.01 19.45 -11.64
CA PRO A 140 -15.92 18.62 -12.13
C PRO A 140 -14.61 18.95 -11.41
N ASP A 141 -14.16 18.04 -10.55
CA ASP A 141 -12.81 17.97 -10.02
C ASP A 141 -12.28 16.52 -10.05
N ASN A 142 -11.01 16.34 -9.69
CA ASN A 142 -10.17 15.14 -9.95
C ASN A 142 -10.59 13.86 -9.19
N LEU A 143 -11.85 13.69 -8.82
CA LEU A 143 -12.32 12.68 -7.86
C LEU A 143 -13.27 11.68 -8.53
N CYS A 144 -13.37 10.46 -7.98
CA CYS A 144 -14.25 9.42 -8.51
C CYS A 144 -15.71 9.92 -8.54
N ARG A 145 -16.31 9.97 -9.72
CA ARG A 145 -17.76 10.15 -9.87
C ARG A 145 -18.47 8.92 -9.33
N PHE A 146 -19.12 9.05 -8.17
CA PHE A 146 -20.19 8.14 -7.81
C PHE A 146 -21.44 8.60 -8.58
N PRO A 147 -21.97 7.79 -9.51
CA PRO A 147 -23.22 8.16 -10.16
C PRO A 147 -24.29 8.32 -9.07
N PRO A 148 -25.08 9.41 -9.11
CA PRO A 148 -26.14 9.61 -8.15
C PRO A 148 -27.08 8.39 -8.14
N LYS A 149 -27.48 7.98 -6.94
CA LYS A 149 -28.46 6.90 -6.77
C LYS A 149 -29.84 7.44 -7.14
N PRO A 150 -30.79 6.58 -7.56
CA PRO A 150 -32.12 7.03 -7.95
C PRO A 150 -32.97 7.59 -6.78
N THR A 151 -32.48 7.47 -5.55
CA THR A 151 -33.09 8.01 -4.33
C THR A 151 -32.01 8.24 -3.27
N MET A 152 -32.29 9.12 -2.29
CA MET A 152 -31.44 9.36 -1.12
C MET A 152 -31.73 8.40 0.04
N PHE A 153 -32.87 7.69 0.02
CA PHE A 153 -33.23 6.64 0.99
C PHE A 153 -32.53 5.33 0.66
N ILE A 154 -31.31 5.16 1.17
CA ILE A 154 -30.40 4.06 0.77
C ILE A 154 -30.04 3.19 1.98
N ALA A 155 -30.40 1.91 1.93
CA ALA A 155 -29.76 0.86 2.70
C ALA A 155 -28.60 0.25 1.86
N THR A 156 -27.37 0.33 2.35
CA THR A 156 -26.13 0.21 1.54
C THR A 156 -26.05 -1.05 0.68
N GLN A 157 -26.54 -2.19 1.18
CA GLN A 157 -26.51 -3.46 0.45
C GLN A 157 -27.77 -3.67 -0.44
N PHE A 158 -28.87 -2.97 -0.18
CA PHE A 158 -30.18 -3.17 -0.80
C PHE A 158 -30.47 -2.11 -1.87
N THR A 159 -29.61 -2.07 -2.90
CA THR A 159 -29.72 -1.08 -3.99
C THR A 159 -29.93 -1.72 -5.36
N ALA A 160 -30.48 -2.93 -5.42
CA ALA A 160 -30.70 -3.69 -6.66
C ALA A 160 -32.07 -3.38 -7.30
N TYR A 161 -32.42 -2.09 -7.37
CA TYR A 161 -33.72 -1.59 -7.86
C TYR A 161 -34.07 -2.04 -9.28
N ASP A 162 -33.08 -2.42 -10.09
CA ASP A 162 -33.29 -2.99 -11.42
C ASP A 162 -33.91 -4.39 -11.40
N ARG A 163 -34.00 -5.04 -10.24
CA ARG A 163 -34.57 -6.38 -10.07
C ARG A 163 -35.72 -6.44 -9.07
N TYR A 164 -36.00 -5.33 -8.38
CA TYR A 164 -37.03 -5.28 -7.36
C TYR A 164 -38.42 -5.11 -8.02
N PRO A 165 -39.48 -5.77 -7.53
CA PRO A 165 -40.83 -5.70 -8.12
C PRO A 165 -41.37 -4.28 -8.29
N ASN A 166 -41.14 -3.39 -7.32
CA ASN A 166 -41.53 -1.98 -7.31
C ASN A 166 -40.34 -1.04 -7.61
N GLY A 167 -39.23 -1.56 -8.11
CA GLY A 167 -38.08 -0.79 -8.54
C GLY A 167 -37.43 0.05 -7.43
N VAL A 168 -37.34 1.36 -7.64
CA VAL A 168 -36.72 2.31 -6.69
C VAL A 168 -37.49 2.39 -5.38
N HIS A 169 -38.80 2.18 -5.41
CA HIS A 169 -39.65 2.24 -4.22
C HIS A 169 -39.29 1.16 -3.20
N ASP A 170 -38.86 -0.03 -3.65
CA ASP A 170 -38.37 -1.08 -2.75
C ASP A 170 -37.07 -0.67 -2.05
N MET A 171 -36.22 0.17 -2.65
CA MET A 171 -35.07 0.74 -1.92
C MET A 171 -35.51 1.58 -0.72
N VAL A 172 -36.59 2.34 -0.89
CA VAL A 172 -37.19 3.15 0.19
C VAL A 172 -37.80 2.24 1.26
N GLY A 173 -38.44 1.13 0.87
CA GLY A 173 -38.96 0.11 1.79
C GLY A 173 -37.86 -0.49 2.68
N TYR A 174 -36.78 -0.98 2.06
CA TYR A 174 -35.61 -1.51 2.79
C TYR A 174 -34.95 -0.46 3.70
N TRP A 175 -34.91 0.80 3.25
CA TRP A 175 -34.40 1.89 4.08
C TRP A 175 -35.31 2.17 5.28
N ALA A 176 -36.64 2.15 5.11
CA ALA A 176 -37.60 2.36 6.19
C ALA A 176 -37.48 1.28 7.26
N GLU A 177 -37.40 0.02 6.83
CA GLU A 177 -37.18 -1.12 7.71
C GLU A 177 -35.85 -0.99 8.48
N ASN A 178 -34.75 -0.70 7.76
CA ASN A 178 -33.44 -0.47 8.38
C ASN A 178 -33.48 0.63 9.45
N ARG A 179 -34.27 1.70 9.20
CA ARG A 179 -34.42 2.82 10.12
C ARG A 179 -35.21 2.45 11.38
N ILE A 180 -36.33 1.76 11.20
CA ILE A 180 -37.32 1.47 12.26
C ILE A 180 -36.85 0.29 13.11
N LEU A 181 -36.48 -0.82 12.49
CA LEU A 181 -36.05 -2.02 13.21
C LEU A 181 -34.61 -1.93 13.70
N GLY A 182 -33.77 -1.13 13.04
CA GLY A 182 -32.32 -1.05 13.28
C GLY A 182 -31.48 -1.88 12.30
N GLY A 183 -32.14 -2.66 11.43
CA GLY A 183 -31.54 -3.45 10.37
C GLY A 183 -32.60 -3.93 9.39
N VAL A 184 -32.19 -4.36 8.20
CA VAL A 184 -33.08 -5.18 7.36
C VAL A 184 -33.07 -6.60 7.92
N ALA A 185 -34.26 -7.14 8.20
CA ALA A 185 -34.48 -8.46 8.75
C ALA A 185 -34.30 -9.55 7.70
N LEU A 186 -33.53 -10.58 8.04
CA LEU A 186 -33.17 -11.72 7.19
C LEU A 186 -33.32 -13.01 7.98
N PHE A 187 -33.53 -14.11 7.26
CA PHE A 187 -33.84 -15.40 7.84
C PHE A 187 -32.92 -16.48 7.28
N ASP A 188 -32.65 -17.50 8.09
CA ASP A 188 -31.82 -18.64 7.71
C ASP A 188 -32.67 -19.69 6.96
N HIS A 189 -32.30 -19.95 5.71
CA HIS A 189 -32.92 -20.95 4.83
C HIS A 189 -31.99 -22.15 4.56
N SER A 190 -30.96 -22.37 5.38
CA SER A 190 -30.00 -23.47 5.20
C SER A 190 -30.60 -24.85 5.50
N GLN A 191 -31.66 -24.90 6.32
CA GLN A 191 -32.39 -26.12 6.67
C GLN A 191 -33.90 -25.87 6.62
N ALA A 192 -34.69 -26.94 6.42
CA ALA A 192 -36.14 -26.86 6.50
C ALA A 192 -36.55 -26.68 7.96
N TRP A 193 -37.42 -25.71 8.24
CA TRP A 193 -37.85 -25.39 9.59
C TRP A 193 -38.73 -26.53 10.14
N THR A 194 -38.33 -27.10 11.28
CA THR A 194 -39.19 -28.01 12.06
C THR A 194 -39.66 -27.29 13.32
N ASN A 195 -40.75 -27.73 13.93
CA ASN A 195 -41.34 -27.06 15.10
C ASN A 195 -40.39 -26.99 16.32
N ASP A 196 -39.30 -27.76 16.32
CA ASP A 196 -38.35 -27.83 17.44
C ASP A 196 -37.09 -26.97 17.23
N ASP A 197 -36.85 -26.44 16.01
CA ASP A 197 -35.65 -25.66 15.64
C ASP A 197 -36.02 -24.38 14.89
N GLU A 198 -36.54 -23.38 15.60
CA GLU A 198 -36.79 -22.06 15.02
C GLU A 198 -35.48 -21.30 14.75
N PRO A 199 -35.15 -20.92 13.49
CA PRO A 199 -33.95 -20.13 13.22
C PRO A 199 -34.04 -18.73 13.80
N ASN A 200 -32.89 -18.26 14.25
CA ASN A 200 -32.69 -16.93 14.78
C ASN A 200 -32.79 -15.86 13.67
N VAL A 201 -33.30 -14.68 14.01
CA VAL A 201 -33.40 -13.53 13.09
C VAL A 201 -32.06 -12.81 12.94
N TYR A 202 -31.72 -12.44 11.70
CA TYR A 202 -30.51 -11.69 11.40
C TYR A 202 -30.83 -10.27 10.93
N PHE A 203 -30.10 -9.29 11.44
CA PHE A 203 -30.21 -7.89 11.00
C PHE A 203 -29.00 -7.46 10.19
N GLN A 204 -29.26 -6.92 9.01
CA GLN A 204 -28.27 -6.18 8.22
C GLN A 204 -28.42 -4.68 8.50
N CYS A 205 -27.56 -4.17 9.38
CA CYS A 205 -27.50 -2.76 9.70
C CYS A 205 -26.81 -1.95 8.59
N SER A 206 -27.18 -0.68 8.46
CA SER A 206 -26.52 0.28 7.56
C SER A 206 -26.16 1.59 8.28
N ARG A 207 -26.22 1.62 9.62
CA ARG A 207 -25.97 2.79 10.47
C ARG A 207 -24.50 3.19 10.52
N GLY A 208 -24.23 4.46 10.78
CA GLY A 208 -22.87 4.92 11.05
C GLY A 208 -22.35 4.32 12.37
N ARG A 209 -21.06 3.97 12.43
CA ARG A 209 -20.40 3.45 13.64
C ARG A 209 -21.01 2.15 14.21
N VAL A 210 -21.79 1.44 13.40
CA VAL A 210 -22.25 0.07 13.64
C VAL A 210 -21.58 -0.84 12.59
N THR A 211 -21.73 -2.15 12.71
CA THR A 211 -21.19 -3.10 11.73
C THR A 211 -21.95 -3.11 10.40
N PHE A 212 -21.23 -3.36 9.32
CA PHE A 212 -21.82 -3.65 8.01
C PHE A 212 -22.09 -5.14 7.78
N ARG A 213 -21.74 -6.01 8.72
CA ARG A 213 -21.98 -7.46 8.59
C ARG A 213 -23.41 -7.80 8.99
N VAL A 214 -23.94 -8.86 8.39
CA VAL A 214 -25.20 -9.46 8.80
C VAL A 214 -25.00 -10.02 10.21
N CYS A 215 -25.76 -9.55 11.19
CA CYS A 215 -25.60 -9.95 12.59
C CYS A 215 -26.80 -10.75 13.06
N GLN A 216 -26.54 -11.88 13.70
CA GLN A 216 -27.58 -12.63 14.40
C GLN A 216 -28.03 -11.85 15.63
N LEU A 217 -29.34 -11.78 15.87
CA LEU A 217 -29.86 -11.19 17.09
C LEU A 217 -29.62 -12.12 18.29
N LEU A 218 -29.38 -11.53 19.45
CA LEU A 218 -29.30 -12.29 20.70
C LEU A 218 -30.69 -12.79 21.09
N ASP A 219 -30.77 -13.90 21.82
CA ASP A 219 -32.04 -14.45 22.31
C ASP A 219 -32.80 -13.42 23.16
N ILE A 220 -32.08 -12.61 23.95
CA ILE A 220 -32.67 -11.51 24.73
C ILE A 220 -33.22 -10.39 23.84
N GLN A 221 -32.55 -10.07 22.73
CA GLN A 221 -33.02 -9.05 21.78
C GLN A 221 -34.27 -9.53 21.04
N GLN A 222 -34.30 -10.80 20.62
CA GLN A 222 -35.46 -11.40 19.98
C GLN A 222 -36.65 -11.53 20.95
N SER A 223 -36.40 -11.98 22.18
CA SER A 223 -37.44 -12.11 23.20
C SER A 223 -38.03 -10.76 23.57
N ALA A 224 -37.20 -9.72 23.70
CA ALA A 224 -37.67 -8.35 23.93
C ALA A 224 -38.51 -7.83 22.75
N LEU A 225 -38.09 -8.10 21.51
CA LEU A 225 -38.86 -7.73 20.32
C LEU A 225 -40.22 -8.42 20.29
N ILE A 226 -40.28 -9.74 20.49
CA ILE A 226 -41.55 -10.50 20.48
C ILE A 226 -42.46 -10.02 21.62
N SER A 227 -41.91 -9.81 22.82
CA SER A 227 -42.66 -9.30 23.97
C SER A 227 -43.27 -7.94 23.66
N PHE A 228 -42.51 -7.03 23.05
CA PHE A 228 -43.01 -5.72 22.62
C PHE A 228 -44.09 -5.81 21.53
N LEU A 229 -43.93 -6.71 20.55
CA LEU A 229 -44.91 -6.90 19.48
C LEU A 229 -46.25 -7.41 20.03
N LEU A 230 -46.23 -8.24 21.08
CA LEU A 230 -47.44 -8.83 21.66
C LEU A 230 -47.97 -8.10 22.90
N ALA A 231 -47.26 -7.08 23.39
CA ALA A 231 -47.66 -6.31 24.56
C ALA A 231 -48.93 -5.48 24.32
N ASP A 232 -49.69 -5.23 25.39
CA ASP A 232 -50.76 -4.22 25.36
C ASP A 232 -50.16 -2.86 24.97
N THR A 233 -50.90 -2.07 24.19
CA THR A 233 -50.41 -0.83 23.56
C THR A 233 -49.90 0.20 24.58
N LYS A 234 -50.36 0.13 25.84
CA LYS A 234 -49.85 0.97 26.94
C LYS A 234 -48.45 0.55 27.38
N ASP A 235 -48.22 -0.75 27.55
CA ASP A 235 -46.95 -1.32 28.00
C ASP A 235 -45.89 -1.27 26.90
N ALA A 236 -46.31 -1.45 25.64
CA ALA A 236 -45.46 -1.32 24.46
C ALA A 236 -44.81 0.07 24.34
N ARG A 237 -45.48 1.14 24.80
CA ARG A 237 -44.91 2.50 24.77
C ARG A 237 -43.78 2.71 25.78
N THR A 238 -43.77 1.98 26.88
CA THR A 238 -42.76 2.11 27.94
C THR A 238 -41.57 1.18 27.74
N GLU A 239 -41.74 0.04 27.06
CA GLU A 239 -40.71 -1.00 26.89
C GLU A 239 -40.36 -1.27 25.42
N CYS A 240 -40.27 -0.22 24.59
CA CYS A 240 -39.95 -0.35 23.17
C CYS A 240 -38.45 -0.67 22.93
N PRO A 241 -38.08 -1.82 22.32
CA PRO A 241 -36.69 -2.18 22.03
C PRO A 241 -36.17 -1.60 20.70
N LEU A 242 -37.03 -0.92 19.92
CA LEU A 242 -36.69 -0.42 18.59
C LEU A 242 -36.06 0.99 18.64
N PRO A 243 -35.04 1.28 17.81
CA PRO A 243 -34.35 0.37 16.90
C PRO A 243 -33.33 -0.53 17.62
N ILE A 244 -33.23 -1.80 17.21
CA ILE A 244 -32.26 -2.75 17.75
C ILE A 244 -30.96 -2.64 16.94
N LEU A 245 -29.91 -2.10 17.56
CA LEU A 245 -28.59 -1.96 16.94
C LEU A 245 -27.65 -3.08 17.39
N PRO A 246 -26.95 -3.77 16.46
CA PRO A 246 -25.93 -4.75 16.82
C PRO A 246 -24.82 -4.13 17.68
N THR A 247 -24.45 -4.83 18.76
CA THR A 247 -23.37 -4.45 19.68
C THR A 247 -22.18 -5.40 19.53
N SER A 248 -21.11 -5.19 20.30
CA SER A 248 -20.02 -6.18 20.38
C SER A 248 -20.54 -7.58 20.69
N GLU A 249 -21.54 -7.69 21.58
CA GLU A 249 -22.12 -8.96 22.06
C GLU A 249 -22.76 -9.82 20.97
N ASN A 250 -23.17 -9.21 19.85
CA ASN A 250 -23.59 -9.93 18.66
C ASN A 250 -22.35 -10.54 17.96
N ARG A 251 -21.88 -11.70 18.45
CA ARG A 251 -20.66 -12.36 17.96
C ARG A 251 -20.86 -13.13 16.66
N VAL A 252 -22.06 -13.62 16.37
CA VAL A 252 -22.35 -14.35 15.12
C VAL A 252 -22.58 -13.36 13.98
N ARG A 253 -21.57 -13.25 13.10
CA ARG A 253 -21.53 -12.27 12.01
C ARG A 253 -21.24 -12.92 10.67
N ILE A 254 -22.05 -12.60 9.67
CA ILE A 254 -21.94 -13.12 8.31
C ILE A 254 -21.56 -11.96 7.38
N ASP A 255 -20.56 -12.17 6.52
CA ASP A 255 -20.25 -11.20 5.47
C ASP A 255 -21.45 -11.08 4.49
N PRO A 256 -21.90 -9.86 4.12
CA PRO A 256 -23.05 -9.69 3.23
C PRO A 256 -22.89 -10.41 1.88
N GLY A 257 -21.67 -10.58 1.39
CA GLY A 257 -21.37 -11.29 0.15
C GLY A 257 -21.50 -12.81 0.25
N ASP A 258 -21.54 -13.36 1.47
CA ASP A 258 -21.64 -14.78 1.78
C ASP A 258 -22.98 -15.16 2.41
N ALA A 259 -23.81 -14.18 2.78
CA ALA A 259 -25.15 -14.37 3.32
C ALA A 259 -26.00 -15.29 2.42
N ILE A 260 -26.26 -14.91 1.17
CA ILE A 260 -27.03 -15.72 0.21
C ILE A 260 -26.28 -16.98 -0.25
N PRO A 261 -25.05 -16.89 -0.82
CA PRO A 261 -24.47 -18.04 -1.51
C PRO A 261 -23.98 -19.15 -0.56
N VAL A 262 -23.48 -18.79 0.62
CA VAL A 262 -22.86 -19.72 1.58
C VAL A 262 -23.83 -20.07 2.70
N ASN A 263 -24.33 -19.05 3.41
CA ASN A 263 -25.09 -19.26 4.65
C ASN A 263 -26.61 -19.41 4.43
N LYS A 264 -27.10 -19.17 3.20
CA LYS A 264 -28.53 -19.15 2.88
C LYS A 264 -29.35 -18.21 3.77
N VAL A 265 -28.73 -17.11 4.23
CA VAL A 265 -29.38 -16.06 5.01
C VAL A 265 -29.83 -14.93 4.09
N TYR A 266 -31.13 -14.78 3.93
CA TYR A 266 -31.78 -13.72 3.14
C TYR A 266 -33.25 -13.60 3.54
N ARG A 267 -33.93 -12.54 3.12
CA ARG A 267 -35.40 -12.48 3.08
C ARG A 267 -35.88 -12.80 1.68
N ASP A 268 -35.42 -12.04 0.70
CA ASP A 268 -35.73 -12.27 -0.70
C ASP A 268 -34.48 -12.77 -1.42
N ILE A 269 -34.54 -13.89 -2.16
CA ILE A 269 -33.35 -14.41 -2.87
C ILE A 269 -32.76 -13.40 -3.87
N TRP A 270 -33.57 -12.42 -4.29
CA TRP A 270 -33.23 -11.34 -5.20
C TRP A 270 -32.91 -10.00 -4.48
N GLU A 271 -32.85 -9.94 -3.15
CA GLU A 271 -32.64 -8.69 -2.38
C GLU A 271 -31.30 -7.99 -2.67
N ARG A 272 -30.25 -8.73 -3.06
CA ARG A 272 -28.90 -8.20 -3.29
C ARG A 272 -28.27 -8.75 -4.57
N LYS A 273 -27.37 -7.96 -5.17
CA LYS A 273 -26.52 -8.43 -6.28
C LYS A 273 -25.38 -9.26 -5.71
N LEU A 274 -25.23 -10.50 -6.20
CA LEU A 274 -24.07 -11.32 -5.84
C LEU A 274 -22.80 -10.63 -6.36
N PRO A 275 -21.77 -10.44 -5.51
CA PRO A 275 -20.51 -9.87 -5.96
C PRO A 275 -19.89 -10.76 -7.04
N PRO A 276 -19.35 -10.19 -8.14
CA PRO A 276 -18.71 -10.97 -9.18
C PRO A 276 -17.57 -11.83 -8.61
N ARG A 277 -17.44 -13.08 -9.08
CA ARG A 277 -16.51 -14.10 -8.55
C ARG A 277 -15.07 -13.59 -8.30
N ARG A 278 -14.57 -12.64 -9.10
CA ARG A 278 -13.24 -12.01 -8.93
C ARG A 278 -13.06 -11.18 -7.64
N ARG A 279 -14.15 -10.79 -6.95
CA ARG A 279 -14.12 -10.01 -5.69
C ARG A 279 -14.26 -10.86 -4.42
N ARG A 280 -14.29 -12.20 -4.52
CA ARG A 280 -14.28 -13.07 -3.32
C ARG A 280 -12.87 -13.25 -2.73
N ALA A 281 -11.83 -13.13 -3.55
CA ALA A 281 -10.44 -13.39 -3.15
C ALA A 281 -9.74 -12.29 -2.30
N PRO A 282 -10.03 -10.97 -2.41
CA PRO A 282 -9.34 -9.97 -1.57
C PRO A 282 -9.94 -9.80 -0.16
N ARG A 283 -10.87 -10.68 0.28
CA ARG A 283 -11.65 -10.46 1.50
C ARG A 283 -10.87 -10.75 2.80
N LEU A 284 -9.87 -11.64 2.73
CA LEU A 284 -8.96 -11.96 3.84
C LEU A 284 -7.92 -10.85 4.09
N GLU A 285 -7.75 -9.91 3.16
CA GLU A 285 -6.81 -8.78 3.27
C GLU A 285 -7.45 -7.49 3.82
N ARG A 286 -8.76 -7.50 4.14
CA ARG A 286 -9.43 -6.33 4.72
C ARG A 286 -8.95 -6.10 6.16
N PRO A 287 -8.59 -4.87 6.55
CA PRO A 287 -8.33 -4.55 7.95
C PRO A 287 -9.55 -4.93 8.78
N LYS A 288 -9.35 -5.84 9.72
CA LYS A 288 -10.41 -6.31 10.61
C LYS A 288 -10.51 -5.34 11.78
N THR A 289 -11.68 -4.76 11.98
CA THR A 289 -11.98 -3.87 13.11
C THR A 289 -12.71 -4.66 14.19
N SER A 290 -12.52 -4.31 15.45
CA SER A 290 -13.34 -4.84 16.56
C SER A 290 -14.85 -4.59 16.39
N LEU A 291 -15.24 -3.58 15.60
CA LEU A 291 -16.63 -3.32 15.27
C LEU A 291 -17.24 -4.39 14.37
N ASP A 292 -16.50 -4.90 13.37
CA ASP A 292 -16.99 -5.93 12.42
C ASP A 292 -16.53 -7.35 12.79
N TYR A 293 -15.49 -7.46 13.60
CA TYR A 293 -14.86 -8.68 14.08
C TYR A 293 -14.65 -8.56 15.61
N PRO A 294 -15.73 -8.55 16.40
CA PRO A 294 -15.67 -8.38 17.86
C PRO A 294 -14.89 -9.49 18.57
N GLU A 295 -14.53 -10.56 17.86
CA GLU A 295 -13.63 -11.62 18.32
C GLU A 295 -12.14 -11.24 18.30
N LEU A 296 -11.76 -10.09 17.72
CA LEU A 296 -10.37 -9.62 17.64
C LEU A 296 -10.09 -8.55 18.70
N ASP A 297 -9.00 -8.75 19.43
CA ASP A 297 -8.61 -8.01 20.65
C ASP A 297 -8.42 -6.49 20.44
N THR A 298 -8.95 -5.69 21.37
CA THR A 298 -9.13 -4.22 21.24
C THR A 298 -7.82 -3.41 21.30
N ASP A 299 -6.77 -3.92 21.94
CA ASP A 299 -5.50 -3.20 22.11
C ASP A 299 -4.67 -3.12 20.82
N ALA A 300 -4.91 -4.04 19.88
CA ALA A 300 -4.31 -3.99 18.55
C ALA A 300 -4.97 -2.92 17.64
N ASP A 301 -6.21 -2.54 17.93
CA ASP A 301 -7.03 -1.66 17.08
C ASP A 301 -6.99 -0.19 17.53
N ILE A 302 -6.83 0.15 18.83
CA ILE A 302 -6.51 1.53 19.25
C ILE A 302 -5.18 1.99 18.62
N LYS A 303 -4.24 1.06 18.44
CA LYS A 303 -2.98 1.30 17.74
C LYS A 303 -3.14 1.58 16.23
N ARG A 304 -4.32 1.32 15.63
CA ARG A 304 -4.64 1.58 14.22
C ARG A 304 -5.44 2.86 14.00
N LEU A 305 -6.00 3.44 15.06
CA LEU A 305 -6.65 4.75 14.98
C LEU A 305 -5.59 5.83 14.76
N LEU A 306 -5.90 6.73 13.83
CA LEU A 306 -5.10 7.89 13.54
C LEU A 306 -5.86 9.15 13.92
N THR A 307 -5.10 10.16 14.26
CA THR A 307 -5.55 11.52 14.53
C THR A 307 -4.78 12.43 13.58
N GLU A 308 -5.49 13.33 12.89
CA GLU A 308 -4.89 14.24 11.94
C GLU A 308 -4.64 15.61 12.59
N LEU A 309 -3.43 16.13 12.39
CA LEU A 309 -3.06 17.51 12.71
C LEU A 309 -3.16 18.35 11.44
N THR A 310 -4.04 19.35 11.44
CA THR A 310 -4.23 20.29 10.32
C THR A 310 -3.14 21.38 10.30
N PRO A 311 -2.97 22.15 9.19
CA PRO A 311 -1.93 23.19 9.10
C PRO A 311 -2.09 24.31 10.13
N ASP A 312 -3.32 24.54 10.57
CA ASP A 312 -3.71 25.49 11.62
C ASP A 312 -3.64 24.89 13.04
N ASN A 313 -2.95 23.75 13.19
CA ASN A 313 -2.70 23.03 14.44
C ASN A 313 -3.96 22.55 15.17
N GLN A 314 -5.07 22.33 14.46
CA GLN A 314 -6.24 21.66 15.01
C GLN A 314 -6.08 20.14 14.91
N VAL A 315 -6.64 19.44 15.90
CA VAL A 315 -6.50 17.99 16.06
C VAL A 315 -7.84 17.34 15.79
N SER A 316 -7.89 16.40 14.85
CA SER A 316 -9.12 15.69 14.51
C SER A 316 -9.57 14.72 15.61
N SER A 317 -10.83 14.33 15.56
CA SER A 317 -11.29 13.11 16.22
C SER A 317 -10.54 11.88 15.66
N PRO A 318 -10.24 10.86 16.49
CA PRO A 318 -9.58 9.64 16.03
C PRO A 318 -10.43 8.87 15.01
N PHE A 319 -9.80 8.36 13.95
CA PHE A 319 -10.45 7.56 12.91
C PHE A 319 -9.54 6.51 12.31
N ASN A 320 -10.13 5.50 11.66
CA ASN A 320 -9.39 4.43 11.00
C ASN A 320 -9.12 4.74 9.52
N ILE A 321 -7.93 4.38 9.04
CA ILE A 321 -7.62 4.36 7.60
C ILE A 321 -7.82 2.94 7.06
N TYR A 322 -8.76 2.79 6.12
CA TYR A 322 -9.01 1.54 5.42
C TYR A 322 -8.09 1.40 4.20
N TYR A 323 -7.10 0.51 4.26
CA TYR A 323 -6.27 0.15 3.10
C TYR A 323 -7.01 -0.83 2.18
N GLU A 324 -8.12 -0.43 1.57
CA GLU A 324 -8.69 -1.23 0.48
C GLU A 324 -7.98 -0.90 -0.85
N LYS A 325 -7.52 -1.94 -1.57
CA LYS A 325 -6.88 -1.86 -2.90
C LYS A 325 -7.73 -1.21 -4.02
N CYS A 326 -8.90 -0.63 -3.72
CA CYS A 326 -9.76 -0.06 -4.76
C CYS A 326 -10.26 1.38 -4.58
N TYR A 327 -10.28 2.02 -3.42
CA TYR A 327 -10.73 3.42 -3.33
C TYR A 327 -10.09 4.12 -2.12
N SER A 328 -9.54 5.33 -2.32
CA SER A 328 -9.10 6.20 -1.21
C SER A 328 -10.27 6.50 -0.27
N PRO A 329 -10.26 6.04 1.00
CA PRO A 329 -11.31 6.38 1.95
C PRO A 329 -11.31 7.90 2.20
N LEU A 330 -12.49 8.51 2.19
CA LEU A 330 -12.71 9.87 2.66
C LEU A 330 -13.20 9.78 4.11
N HIS A 331 -12.47 10.38 5.03
CA HIS A 331 -12.90 10.58 6.41
C HIS A 331 -13.44 12.01 6.56
N VAL A 332 -14.58 12.19 7.21
CA VAL A 332 -15.17 13.52 7.47
C VAL A 332 -15.18 13.74 8.96
N ASP A 333 -14.43 14.74 9.43
CA ASP A 333 -14.44 15.19 10.80
C ASP A 333 -15.47 16.30 10.97
N MET A 334 -16.52 16.01 11.73
CA MET A 334 -17.63 16.95 11.96
C MET A 334 -17.25 18.07 12.95
N SER A 335 -16.29 17.83 13.84
CA SER A 335 -15.83 18.83 14.81
C SER A 335 -15.01 19.93 14.12
N LEU A 336 -14.15 19.53 13.18
CA LEU A 336 -13.34 20.42 12.35
C LEU A 336 -14.06 20.85 11.07
N ARG A 337 -15.22 20.28 10.77
CA ARG A 337 -15.96 20.43 9.50
C ARG A 337 -15.06 20.23 8.27
N THR A 338 -14.13 19.28 8.37
CA THR A 338 -13.06 19.06 7.40
C THR A 338 -13.07 17.60 6.97
N SER A 339 -12.77 17.34 5.69
CA SER A 339 -12.64 15.97 5.17
C SER A 339 -11.20 15.63 4.84
N PHE A 340 -10.71 14.52 5.37
CA PHE A 340 -9.38 13.97 5.14
C PHE A 340 -9.46 12.83 4.11
N ARG A 341 -8.53 12.81 3.16
CA ARG A 341 -8.47 11.76 2.14
C ARG A 341 -7.07 11.18 2.10
N HIS A 342 -6.96 9.87 2.31
CA HIS A 342 -5.68 9.18 2.18
C HIS A 342 -5.32 9.02 0.69
N CYS A 343 -4.08 9.35 0.29
CA CYS A 343 -3.66 9.12 -1.09
C CYS A 343 -3.47 7.61 -1.34
N ALA A 344 -4.32 6.98 -2.16
CA ALA A 344 -4.30 5.53 -2.36
C ALA A 344 -3.17 5.04 -3.29
N TYR A 345 -2.41 5.94 -3.90
CA TYR A 345 -1.37 5.58 -4.84
C TYR A 345 0.02 5.76 -4.22
N PRO A 346 0.88 4.71 -4.22
CA PRO A 346 2.23 4.80 -3.65
C PRO A 346 3.17 5.76 -4.42
N TYR A 347 2.78 6.21 -5.61
CA TYR A 347 3.50 7.15 -6.49
C TYR A 347 2.89 8.57 -6.49
N CYS A 348 2.05 8.85 -5.50
CA CYS A 348 1.43 10.14 -5.30
C CYS A 348 2.46 11.17 -4.79
N THR A 349 2.91 12.08 -5.65
CA THR A 349 3.98 13.06 -5.36
C THR A 349 3.49 14.37 -4.73
N HIS A 350 2.33 14.38 -4.06
CA HIS A 350 1.91 15.56 -3.30
C HIS A 350 2.86 15.73 -2.11
N SER A 351 3.86 16.61 -2.25
CA SER A 351 4.98 16.76 -1.32
C SER A 351 4.63 17.42 0.01
N GLN A 352 3.36 17.75 0.25
CA GLN A 352 2.87 18.37 1.48
C GLN A 352 1.40 17.98 1.69
N GLY A 353 1.17 16.83 2.34
CA GLY A 353 -0.17 16.53 2.87
C GLY A 353 -0.65 17.74 3.68
N LEU A 354 -1.88 18.20 3.43
CA LEU A 354 -2.44 19.31 4.19
C LEU A 354 -2.59 18.95 5.67
N ALA A 355 -2.74 17.66 6.00
CA ALA A 355 -2.76 17.21 7.38
C ALA A 355 -1.77 16.04 7.59
N ILE A 356 -1.43 15.82 8.85
CA ILE A 356 -0.44 14.82 9.27
C ILE A 356 -1.09 13.86 10.24
N ALA A 357 -0.97 12.57 9.94
CA ALA A 357 -1.47 11.51 10.80
C ALA A 357 -0.51 11.19 11.94
N PHE A 358 -1.05 11.13 13.16
CA PHE A 358 -0.42 10.55 14.35
C PHE A 358 -1.23 9.34 14.80
N HIS A 359 -0.60 8.33 15.40
CA HIS A 359 -1.36 7.29 16.09
C HIS A 359 -2.10 7.91 17.29
N ALA A 360 -3.40 7.63 17.41
CA ALA A 360 -4.23 8.18 18.48
C ALA A 360 -3.64 7.86 19.87
N GLY A 361 -3.19 6.62 20.09
CA GLY A 361 -2.51 6.24 21.33
C GLY A 361 -1.21 7.01 21.61
N CYS A 362 -0.43 7.39 20.58
CA CYS A 362 0.76 8.23 20.78
C CYS A 362 0.38 9.66 21.18
N VAL A 363 -0.73 10.19 20.64
CA VAL A 363 -1.25 11.52 21.01
C VAL A 363 -1.70 11.54 22.47
N GLU A 364 -2.41 10.48 22.90
CA GLU A 364 -2.83 10.32 24.29
C GLU A 364 -1.65 10.24 25.25
N MET A 365 -0.60 9.48 24.91
CA MET A 365 0.64 9.41 25.70
C MET A 365 1.39 10.74 25.75
N ALA A 366 1.33 11.53 24.68
CA ALA A 366 2.01 12.84 24.59
C ALA A 366 1.27 13.96 25.34
N ALA A 367 -0.06 13.88 25.47
CA ALA A 367 -0.88 14.94 26.05
C ALA A 367 -0.44 15.39 27.46
N PRO A 368 -0.06 14.52 28.41
CA PRO A 368 0.42 14.92 29.73
C PRO A 368 1.75 15.68 29.73
N LEU A 369 2.55 15.55 28.68
CA LEU A 369 3.88 16.16 28.59
C LEU A 369 3.82 17.64 28.15
N GLY A 370 2.66 18.10 27.66
CA GLY A 370 2.40 19.52 27.35
C GLY A 370 3.08 20.07 26.11
N THR A 371 3.90 19.28 25.40
CA THR A 371 4.52 19.66 24.13
C THR A 371 3.50 19.63 22.99
N PRO A 372 3.40 20.68 22.14
CA PRO A 372 2.50 20.68 20.98
C PRO A 372 2.81 19.56 19.97
N LEU A 373 1.77 18.97 19.35
CA LEU A 373 1.93 17.88 18.38
C LEU A 373 2.84 18.21 17.18
N HIS A 374 2.82 19.47 16.72
CA HIS A 374 3.66 19.90 15.60
C HIS A 374 5.17 19.86 15.92
N GLU A 375 5.58 19.96 17.19
CA GLU A 375 6.99 19.87 17.57
C GLU A 375 7.51 18.44 17.44
N TYR A 376 6.70 17.43 17.83
CA TYR A 376 7.06 16.03 17.61
C TYR A 376 7.24 15.73 16.13
N ARG A 377 6.38 16.29 15.26
CA ARG A 377 6.53 16.17 13.80
C ARG A 377 7.92 16.62 13.37
N LEU A 378 8.35 17.82 13.75
CA LEU A 378 9.65 18.36 13.34
C LEU A 378 10.81 17.43 13.72
N ALA A 379 10.73 16.80 14.90
CA ALA A 379 11.76 15.92 15.41
C ALA A 379 11.77 14.50 14.79
N THR A 380 10.60 13.98 14.38
CA THR A 380 10.45 12.59 13.92
C THR A 380 10.18 12.44 12.42
N GLU A 381 9.94 13.53 11.70
CA GLU A 381 9.67 13.49 10.25
C GLU A 381 10.91 12.98 9.49
N HIS A 382 10.72 11.96 8.66
CA HIS A 382 11.82 11.45 7.85
C HIS A 382 12.05 12.35 6.64
N SER A 383 13.30 12.76 6.42
CA SER A 383 13.68 13.52 5.22
C SER A 383 13.60 12.67 3.94
N TYR A 384 13.61 11.35 4.07
CA TYR A 384 13.38 10.39 2.98
C TYR A 384 12.92 9.02 3.51
N PRO A 385 12.28 8.17 2.66
CA PRO A 385 11.89 6.82 3.04
C PRO A 385 13.09 5.94 3.41
N HIS A 386 12.95 5.05 4.40
CA HIS A 386 14.00 4.14 4.84
C HIS A 386 13.45 2.75 5.26
N ALA A 387 14.34 1.78 5.44
CA ALA A 387 14.03 0.36 5.73
C ALA A 387 13.16 0.13 6.97
N SER A 388 12.26 -0.87 6.96
CA SER A 388 11.52 -1.31 8.16
C SER A 388 12.44 -1.90 9.25
N LEU A 389 13.53 -2.57 8.89
CA LEU A 389 14.47 -3.17 9.85
C LEU A 389 15.13 -2.13 10.78
N ASN A 390 15.23 -0.87 10.36
CA ASN A 390 15.78 0.19 11.21
C ASN A 390 14.86 0.54 12.39
N TYR A 391 13.54 0.30 12.26
CA TYR A 391 12.60 0.46 13.38
C TYR A 391 12.82 -0.60 14.45
N GLU A 392 12.99 -1.87 14.07
CA GLU A 392 13.25 -2.96 15.03
C GLU A 392 14.60 -2.76 15.75
N ARG A 393 15.63 -2.32 15.01
CA ARG A 393 16.93 -1.99 15.60
C ARG A 393 16.84 -0.81 16.57
N ARG A 394 16.11 0.25 16.22
CA ARG A 394 15.87 1.41 17.10
C ARG A 394 15.08 1.00 18.34
N ARG A 395 14.02 0.21 18.18
CA ARG A 395 13.23 -0.39 19.27
C ARG A 395 14.14 -1.17 20.21
N GLY A 396 15.00 -2.05 19.68
CA GLY A 396 15.97 -2.82 20.45
C GLY A 396 16.95 -1.96 21.25
N ARG A 397 17.44 -0.84 20.68
CA ARG A 397 18.31 0.11 21.41
C ARG A 397 17.59 0.85 22.53
N VAL A 398 16.39 1.34 22.28
CA VAL A 398 15.57 2.02 23.30
C VAL A 398 15.28 1.05 24.44
N ARG A 399 14.92 -0.19 24.11
CA ARG A 399 14.76 -1.29 25.06
C ARG A 399 16.01 -1.48 25.94
N GLU A 400 17.20 -1.59 25.34
CA GLU A 400 18.47 -1.72 26.08
C GLU A 400 18.77 -0.52 27.01
N LEU A 401 18.45 0.71 26.57
CA LEU A 401 18.61 1.92 27.37
C LEU A 401 17.68 1.90 28.60
N ILE A 402 16.40 1.55 28.39
CA ILE A 402 15.41 1.38 29.45
C ILE A 402 15.86 0.29 30.43
N GLU A 403 16.26 -0.87 29.91
CA GLU A 403 16.76 -1.99 30.72
C GLU A 403 17.95 -1.56 31.60
N GLY A 404 18.92 -0.86 31.01
CA GLY A 404 20.08 -0.34 31.72
C GLY A 404 19.72 0.69 32.80
N ALA A 405 18.78 1.59 32.51
CA ALA A 405 18.28 2.58 33.45
C ALA A 405 17.52 1.94 34.61
N LEU A 406 16.62 0.99 34.33
CA LEU A 406 15.86 0.25 35.33
C LEU A 406 16.78 -0.57 36.23
N ARG A 407 17.75 -1.30 35.64
CA ARG A 407 18.75 -2.06 36.40
C ARG A 407 19.56 -1.16 37.32
N LYS A 408 19.94 0.05 36.87
CA LYS A 408 20.68 1.03 37.68
C LYS A 408 19.83 1.60 38.82
N ALA A 409 18.55 1.88 38.56
CA ALA A 409 17.65 2.51 39.54
C ALA A 409 17.12 1.52 40.59
N TYR A 410 16.83 0.27 40.20
CA TYR A 410 16.04 -0.67 41.00
C TYR A 410 16.71 -2.04 41.21
N GLY A 411 17.97 -2.22 40.80
CA GLY A 411 18.69 -3.49 40.54
C GLY A 411 18.55 -4.68 41.49
N LYS A 412 17.37 -5.31 41.53
CA LYS A 412 17.08 -6.53 42.31
C LYS A 412 16.49 -7.70 41.50
N LEU A 413 16.16 -7.49 40.22
CA LEU A 413 15.58 -8.53 39.34
C LEU A 413 16.64 -9.17 38.45
N SER A 414 16.33 -10.37 37.93
CA SER A 414 17.17 -11.08 36.97
C SER A 414 17.15 -10.40 35.59
N PRO A 415 18.17 -10.64 34.74
CA PRO A 415 18.22 -10.09 33.38
C PRO A 415 16.99 -10.42 32.53
N GLU A 416 16.40 -11.61 32.69
CA GLU A 416 15.23 -12.05 31.94
C GLU A 416 13.98 -11.23 32.29
N LEU A 417 13.83 -10.86 33.57
CA LEU A 417 12.73 -10.01 34.03
C LEU A 417 12.91 -8.55 33.60
N TRP A 418 14.15 -8.06 33.60
CA TRP A 418 14.42 -6.74 33.02
C TRP A 418 14.16 -6.70 31.53
N HIS A 419 14.55 -7.76 30.82
CA HIS A 419 14.26 -7.92 29.40
C HIS A 419 12.75 -7.86 29.16
N LEU A 420 11.96 -8.67 29.87
CA LEU A 420 10.49 -8.70 29.76
C LEU A 420 9.84 -7.32 29.99
N VAL A 421 10.26 -6.60 31.03
CA VAL A 421 9.71 -5.25 31.33
C VAL A 421 10.16 -4.22 30.30
N SER A 422 11.42 -4.28 29.87
CA SER A 422 11.97 -3.33 28.89
C SER A 422 11.39 -3.52 27.49
N ASP A 423 10.96 -4.74 27.15
CA ASP A 423 10.40 -5.12 25.86
C ASP A 423 8.90 -4.75 25.72
N ASP A 424 8.33 -4.10 26.72
CA ASP A 424 6.98 -3.53 26.66
C ASP A 424 6.91 -2.36 25.66
N ASP A 425 6.06 -2.49 24.64
CA ASP A 425 5.92 -1.52 23.56
C ASP A 425 5.38 -0.16 24.01
N GLU A 426 4.57 -0.12 25.06
CA GLU A 426 4.04 1.13 25.62
C GLU A 426 5.13 1.88 26.37
N LEU A 427 5.95 1.18 27.16
CA LEU A 427 7.11 1.76 27.83
C LEU A 427 8.14 2.30 26.84
N ILE A 428 8.41 1.58 25.76
CA ILE A 428 9.31 2.03 24.68
C ILE A 428 8.77 3.32 24.03
N ARG A 429 7.47 3.36 23.68
CA ARG A 429 6.83 4.57 23.11
C ARG A 429 6.86 5.74 24.07
N LEU A 430 6.50 5.53 25.34
CA LEU A 430 6.48 6.57 26.36
C LEU A 430 7.89 7.15 26.58
N HIS A 431 8.91 6.30 26.64
CA HIS A 431 10.30 6.75 26.74
C HIS A 431 10.69 7.64 25.56
N ALA A 432 10.41 7.21 24.33
CA ALA A 432 10.73 7.99 23.13
C ALA A 432 9.99 9.34 23.11
N ILE A 433 8.70 9.37 23.44
CA ILE A 433 7.92 10.61 23.49
C ILE A 433 8.47 11.54 24.59
N ALA A 434 8.75 11.01 25.79
CA ALA A 434 9.29 11.80 26.90
C ALA A 434 10.67 12.39 26.60
N GLU A 435 11.57 11.67 25.90
CA GLU A 435 12.85 12.22 25.44
C GLU A 435 12.66 13.41 24.50
N LEU A 436 11.66 13.36 23.61
CA LEU A 436 11.35 14.43 22.66
C LEU A 436 10.79 15.68 23.35
N SER A 437 10.03 15.54 24.43
CA SER A 437 9.38 16.65 25.14
C SER A 437 10.31 17.54 25.97
N LEU A 438 11.58 17.17 26.17
CA LEU A 438 12.42 17.74 27.23
C LEU A 438 13.26 18.98 26.86
N GLN A 439 13.18 19.54 25.65
CA GLN A 439 14.08 20.64 25.20
C GLN A 439 13.39 21.59 24.21
N HIS A 440 14.03 22.71 23.83
CA HIS A 440 13.98 23.48 22.55
C HIS A 440 14.24 24.98 22.78
N ARG A 441 15.20 25.61 22.07
CA ARG A 441 15.37 27.10 22.07
C ARG A 441 15.82 27.77 20.76
N LYS A 442 16.02 27.05 19.64
CA LYS A 442 16.29 27.68 18.33
C LYS A 442 16.05 26.68 17.19
N THR A 443 15.63 27.14 16.00
CA THR A 443 15.37 26.31 14.80
C THR A 443 16.33 26.61 13.64
N GLU A 444 17.12 27.68 13.75
CA GLU A 444 18.11 28.08 12.77
C GLU A 444 19.44 28.44 13.42
N TRP A 445 20.52 27.91 12.85
CA TRP A 445 21.89 28.15 13.31
C TRP A 445 22.72 28.69 12.15
N SER A 446 23.53 29.71 12.46
CA SER A 446 24.49 30.27 11.53
C SER A 446 25.85 30.25 12.20
N VAL A 447 26.87 29.79 11.48
CA VAL A 447 28.23 29.66 11.99
C VAL A 447 29.22 30.17 10.96
N ASP A 448 30.25 30.87 11.44
CA ASP A 448 31.40 31.25 10.65
C ASP A 448 32.50 30.19 10.81
N PRO A 449 32.79 29.39 9.78
CA PRO A 449 33.84 28.38 9.83
C PRO A 449 35.27 28.97 9.76
N SER A 450 35.45 30.29 9.63
CA SER A 450 36.78 30.91 9.74
C SER A 450 37.28 31.02 11.19
N VAL A 451 36.40 30.83 12.17
CA VAL A 451 36.66 30.90 13.61
C VAL A 451 36.38 29.53 14.25
N PRO A 452 37.05 29.14 15.36
CA PRO A 452 36.73 27.91 16.07
C PRO A 452 35.23 27.74 16.35
N MET A 453 34.73 26.53 16.13
CA MET A 453 33.32 26.17 16.30
C MET A 453 33.16 25.14 17.41
N LEU A 454 32.09 25.26 18.18
CA LEU A 454 31.69 24.28 19.18
C LEU A 454 30.49 23.50 18.64
N THR A 455 30.58 22.17 18.74
CA THR A 455 29.46 21.27 18.49
C THR A 455 29.00 20.63 19.78
N THR A 456 27.68 20.58 19.95
CA THR A 456 27.05 19.75 20.98
C THR A 456 26.43 18.52 20.35
N VAL A 457 26.42 17.41 21.09
CA VAL A 457 25.83 16.14 20.65
C VAL A 457 24.58 15.86 21.45
N VAL A 458 23.52 15.42 20.76
CA VAL A 458 22.29 14.91 21.36
C VAL A 458 22.13 13.43 20.97
N ARG A 459 21.61 12.62 21.88
CA ARG A 459 21.28 11.22 21.61
C ARG A 459 19.77 11.08 21.50
N MET A 460 19.33 10.39 20.46
CA MET A 460 17.94 10.05 20.21
C MET A 460 17.89 8.60 19.75
N ASP A 461 17.09 7.76 20.42
CA ASP A 461 17.01 6.31 20.18
C ASP A 461 18.37 5.59 20.18
N GLY A 462 19.29 6.05 21.04
CA GLY A 462 20.66 5.53 21.12
C GLY A 462 21.60 5.96 19.99
N VAL A 463 21.16 6.87 19.10
CA VAL A 463 21.89 7.39 17.95
C VAL A 463 22.36 8.83 18.22
N GLU A 464 23.61 9.16 17.89
CA GLU A 464 24.18 10.50 18.10
C GLU A 464 23.92 11.43 16.91
N TYR A 465 23.34 12.59 17.21
CA TYR A 465 23.08 13.68 16.27
C TYR A 465 23.78 14.96 16.73
N VAL A 466 24.08 15.86 15.78
CA VAL A 466 24.57 17.19 16.11
C VAL A 466 23.42 18.02 16.67
N GLY A 467 23.49 18.37 17.94
CA GLY A 467 22.49 19.20 18.63
C GLY A 467 22.55 20.65 18.16
N THR A 468 23.70 21.30 18.41
CA THR A 468 23.94 22.68 18.03
C THR A 468 25.36 22.89 17.49
N LEU A 469 25.52 23.90 16.63
CA LEU A 469 26.80 24.35 16.09
C LEU A 469 26.91 25.86 16.27
N THR A 470 27.93 26.35 16.99
CA THR A 470 28.05 27.77 17.34
C THR A 470 29.49 28.24 17.47
N ASN A 471 29.74 29.52 17.19
CA ASN A 471 31.02 30.18 17.50
C ASN A 471 31.10 30.72 18.94
N SER A 472 30.00 30.65 19.72
CA SER A 472 29.91 31.24 21.06
C SER A 472 29.94 30.19 22.17
N PRO A 473 30.89 30.25 23.13
CA PRO A 473 31.02 29.28 24.23
C PRO A 473 29.98 29.44 25.35
N ARG A 474 29.01 30.36 25.22
CA ARG A 474 28.03 30.68 26.28
C ARG A 474 26.80 29.77 26.31
N ILE A 475 26.63 28.86 25.34
CA ILE A 475 25.49 27.93 25.26
C ILE A 475 25.96 26.55 25.78
N ALA A 476 26.46 26.53 27.01
CA ALA A 476 27.00 25.33 27.64
C ALA A 476 26.01 24.87 28.72
N ASN A 477 25.15 23.90 28.42
CA ASN A 477 24.44 23.16 29.46
C ASN A 477 24.36 21.67 29.08
N ARG A 478 25.03 20.85 29.89
CA ARG A 478 24.91 19.37 30.03
C ARG A 478 25.22 18.46 28.82
N GLN A 479 25.68 18.95 27.67
CA GLN A 479 26.01 18.11 26.50
C GLN A 479 27.53 17.95 26.29
N THR A 480 27.96 16.85 25.65
CA THR A 480 29.35 16.62 25.27
C THR A 480 29.76 17.61 24.18
N GLU A 481 30.83 18.38 24.43
CA GLU A 481 31.32 19.41 23.52
C GLU A 481 32.55 18.93 22.74
N LYS A 482 32.54 19.11 21.41
CA LYS A 482 33.73 18.94 20.57
C LYS A 482 34.09 20.29 19.95
N LEU A 483 35.31 20.76 20.24
CA LEU A 483 35.89 21.93 19.60
C LEU A 483 36.42 21.54 18.21
N MET A 484 36.06 22.32 17.19
CA MET A 484 36.50 22.13 15.82
C MET A 484 37.19 23.37 15.27
N ASN A 485 38.38 23.15 14.70
CA ASN A 485 39.17 24.17 14.02
C ASN A 485 39.20 23.89 12.52
N SER A 486 38.28 24.51 11.77
CA SER A 486 38.23 24.45 10.30
C SER A 486 39.33 25.26 9.62
N SER A 487 40.12 26.05 10.35
CA SER A 487 41.29 26.76 9.81
C SER A 487 42.36 25.83 9.21
N VAL A 488 42.26 24.51 9.46
CA VAL A 488 43.15 23.47 8.92
C VAL A 488 42.71 22.99 7.53
N SER A 489 41.42 23.12 7.17
CA SER A 489 40.86 22.64 5.91
C SER A 489 39.94 23.69 5.29
N GLY A 490 40.18 24.09 4.03
CA GLY A 490 39.30 25.04 3.33
C GLY A 490 37.85 24.56 3.10
N ASN A 491 37.47 23.39 3.64
CA ASN A 491 36.17 22.73 3.46
C ASN A 491 35.77 21.97 4.73
N LEU A 492 34.45 21.76 4.87
CA LEU A 492 33.82 20.94 5.90
C LEU A 492 33.03 19.80 5.27
N TYR A 493 32.99 18.67 5.97
CA TYR A 493 32.26 17.47 5.57
C TYR A 493 31.13 17.21 6.55
N ILE A 494 29.91 17.11 6.03
CA ILE A 494 28.70 17.02 6.84
C ILE A 494 28.02 15.70 6.49
N SER A 495 27.74 14.87 7.49
CA SER A 495 26.99 13.63 7.31
C SER A 495 25.58 13.75 7.84
N SER A 496 24.60 13.21 7.13
CA SER A 496 23.19 13.19 7.52
C SER A 496 22.51 11.86 7.16
N ASP A 497 21.53 11.47 7.98
CA ASP A 497 20.64 10.35 7.71
C ASP A 497 19.19 10.85 7.48
N HIS A 498 18.20 9.95 7.58
CA HIS A 498 16.78 10.26 7.41
C HIS A 498 16.20 11.12 8.55
N LEU A 499 16.91 11.25 9.67
CA LEU A 499 16.49 12.00 10.86
C LEU A 499 17.30 13.26 11.13
N GLY A 500 18.51 13.42 10.61
CA GLY A 500 19.24 14.68 10.74
C GLY A 500 20.73 14.55 10.55
N ILE A 501 21.44 15.60 10.95
CA ILE A 501 22.90 15.70 10.81
C ILE A 501 23.56 14.88 11.91
N ARG A 502 24.36 13.91 11.49
CA ARG A 502 25.10 12.98 12.36
C ARG A 502 26.44 13.56 12.74
N GLN A 503 27.18 14.11 11.77
CA GLN A 503 28.53 14.62 12.01
C GLN A 503 28.82 15.85 11.17
N VAL A 504 29.68 16.71 11.71
CA VAL A 504 30.36 17.79 10.99
C VAL A 504 31.83 17.62 11.32
N ILE A 505 32.69 17.45 10.30
CA ILE A 505 34.13 17.21 10.50
C ILE A 505 34.96 18.06 9.51
N PRO A 506 36.15 18.54 9.92
CA PRO A 506 37.07 19.27 9.04
C PRO A 506 37.92 18.32 8.17
N VAL A 507 38.23 17.13 8.67
CA VAL A 507 39.14 16.17 8.02
C VAL A 507 38.40 14.87 7.70
N PRO A 508 38.41 14.39 6.44
CA PRO A 508 37.72 13.16 6.03
C PRO A 508 38.06 11.92 6.86
N ASN A 509 39.31 11.80 7.31
CA ASN A 509 39.80 10.64 8.07
C ASN A 509 39.25 10.56 9.50
N GLU A 510 38.61 11.63 10.00
CA GLU A 510 37.92 11.62 11.30
C GLU A 510 36.49 11.06 11.20
N ALA A 511 36.01 10.71 10.00
CA ALA A 511 34.68 10.14 9.83
C ALA A 511 34.58 8.81 10.57
N THR A 512 33.62 8.70 11.48
CA THR A 512 33.30 7.40 12.10
C THR A 512 32.35 6.66 11.18
N SER A 513 32.66 5.40 10.86
CA SER A 513 31.75 4.55 10.12
C SER A 513 30.76 3.89 11.08
N ASP A 514 29.48 4.23 10.96
CA ASP A 514 28.38 3.49 11.58
C ASP A 514 27.81 2.55 10.51
N THR A 515 28.26 1.28 10.51
CA THR A 515 27.79 0.28 9.53
C THR A 515 26.32 -0.08 9.74
N ALA A 516 25.76 0.20 10.93
CA ALA A 516 24.37 -0.10 11.25
C ALA A 516 23.39 0.98 10.76
N TYR A 517 23.86 2.24 10.64
CA TYR A 517 23.05 3.38 10.17
C TYR A 517 23.82 4.19 9.12
N PRO A 518 23.68 3.85 7.83
CA PRO A 518 24.38 4.57 6.78
C PRO A 518 23.94 6.04 6.75
N ALA A 519 24.92 6.93 6.79
CA ALA A 519 24.75 8.36 6.62
C ALA A 519 25.37 8.80 5.29
N TYR A 520 24.84 9.86 4.71
CA TYR A 520 25.33 10.43 3.47
C TYR A 520 26.06 11.74 3.71
N TRP A 521 27.07 12.01 2.90
CA TRP A 521 28.03 13.07 3.09
C TRP A 521 27.88 14.17 2.04
N GLN A 522 28.04 15.41 2.49
CA GLN A 522 28.17 16.60 1.66
C GLN A 522 29.48 17.32 1.97
N THR A 523 30.07 17.93 0.95
CA THR A 523 31.29 18.74 1.07
C THR A 523 30.92 20.20 0.82
N VAL A 524 31.25 21.06 1.78
CA VAL A 524 30.90 22.48 1.75
C VAL A 524 32.15 23.33 1.91
N SER A 525 32.21 24.44 1.18
CA SER A 525 33.29 25.42 1.32
C SER A 525 33.23 26.08 2.69
N ALA A 526 34.35 26.05 3.42
CA ALA A 526 34.52 26.74 4.70
C ALA A 526 34.88 28.23 4.53
N LYS A 527 34.68 28.81 3.34
CA LYS A 527 34.96 30.23 3.04
C LYS A 527 33.75 31.15 3.20
N GLN A 528 32.58 30.58 3.46
CA GLN A 528 31.32 31.31 3.60
C GLN A 528 30.65 30.94 4.91
N MET A 529 29.76 31.81 5.39
CA MET A 529 28.90 31.52 6.53
C MET A 529 28.00 30.32 6.21
N LEU A 530 27.94 29.37 7.13
CA LEU A 530 27.11 28.18 7.00
C LEU A 530 25.82 28.35 7.80
N THR A 531 24.70 28.00 7.18
CA THR A 531 23.35 28.05 7.75
C THR A 531 22.75 26.66 7.80
N PHE A 532 22.15 26.34 8.95
CA PHE A 532 21.55 25.05 9.25
C PHE A 532 20.13 25.25 9.76
N HIS A 533 19.22 24.41 9.29
CA HIS A 533 17.90 24.22 9.85
C HIS A 533 17.93 23.04 10.81
N GLY A 534 17.21 23.14 11.92
CA GLY A 534 17.02 22.07 12.88
C GLY A 534 15.65 22.12 13.51
N ASP A 535 15.29 21.02 14.15
CA ASP A 535 13.96 20.82 14.72
C ASP A 535 13.84 21.40 16.14
N GLY A 536 14.96 21.82 16.74
CA GLY A 536 15.07 22.35 18.10
C GLY A 536 15.65 21.36 19.11
N LEU A 537 15.79 20.09 18.71
CA LEU A 537 16.58 19.04 19.38
C LEU A 537 17.94 18.85 18.70
N LYS A 538 17.94 18.81 17.37
CA LYS A 538 19.11 18.51 16.51
C LYS A 538 19.10 19.31 15.22
N LEU A 539 20.27 19.44 14.62
CA LEU A 539 20.40 19.94 13.26
C LEU A 539 19.84 18.91 12.28
N ARG A 540 19.01 19.38 11.36
CA ARG A 540 18.27 18.55 10.40
C ARG A 540 18.86 18.64 9.00
N THR A 541 19.05 19.86 8.51
CA THR A 541 19.39 20.12 7.11
C THR A 541 20.37 21.28 7.00
N LEU A 542 21.34 21.14 6.12
CA LEU A 542 22.20 22.25 5.69
C LEU A 542 21.43 23.11 4.68
N LEU A 543 21.28 24.40 4.95
CA LEU A 543 20.63 25.35 4.04
C LEU A 543 21.62 25.99 3.07
N THR A 544 22.89 26.06 3.44
CA THR A 544 23.95 26.56 2.56
C THR A 544 24.24 25.55 1.43
N PRO A 545 24.29 25.97 0.15
CA PRO A 545 24.60 25.05 -0.93
C PRO A 545 25.97 24.38 -0.76
N SER A 546 26.01 23.05 -0.87
CA SER A 546 27.25 22.28 -0.97
C SER A 546 27.87 22.42 -2.37
N ILE A 547 29.06 21.86 -2.60
CA ILE A 547 29.70 21.87 -3.94
C ILE A 547 28.79 21.23 -4.99
N TYR A 548 28.06 20.17 -4.61
CA TYR A 548 27.01 19.55 -5.42
C TYR A 548 25.74 19.43 -4.58
N PRO A 549 24.88 20.47 -4.55
CA PRO A 549 23.77 20.58 -3.58
C PRO A 549 22.82 19.38 -3.54
N ARG A 550 22.65 18.70 -4.68
CA ARG A 550 21.73 17.57 -4.85
C ARG A 550 22.41 16.21 -4.92
N VAL A 551 23.71 16.12 -4.61
CA VAL A 551 24.47 14.86 -4.62
C VAL A 551 24.99 14.56 -3.23
N LEU A 552 24.58 13.42 -2.70
CA LEU A 552 24.86 12.94 -1.36
C LEU A 552 25.76 11.70 -1.47
N TRP A 553 26.94 11.73 -0.86
CA TRP A 553 27.98 10.72 -1.05
C TRP A 553 27.98 9.65 0.05
N PRO A 554 28.38 8.40 -0.21
CA PRO A 554 28.45 7.36 0.82
C PRO A 554 29.63 7.54 1.79
N ARG A 555 30.53 8.48 1.51
CA ARG A 555 31.70 8.82 2.31
C ARG A 555 32.07 10.29 2.12
N PRO A 556 32.91 10.88 2.99
CA PRO A 556 33.48 12.20 2.71
C PRO A 556 34.30 12.17 1.41
N VAL A 557 34.10 13.17 0.54
CA VAL A 557 34.79 13.30 -0.76
C VAL A 557 35.44 14.68 -0.87
N ALA A 558 36.77 14.70 -1.01
CA ALA A 558 37.52 15.95 -1.11
C ALA A 558 37.23 16.70 -2.42
N PRO A 559 37.30 18.04 -2.45
CA PRO A 559 37.02 18.82 -3.67
C PRO A 559 37.88 18.47 -4.88
N SER A 560 39.13 18.01 -4.67
CA SER A 560 40.00 17.55 -5.76
C SER A 560 39.47 16.31 -6.46
N GLU A 561 38.87 15.38 -5.70
CA GLU A 561 38.20 14.20 -6.25
C GLU A 561 36.88 14.60 -6.93
N LEU A 562 36.10 15.50 -6.30
CA LEU A 562 34.86 16.04 -6.87
C LEU A 562 35.07 16.72 -8.22
N GLY A 563 36.13 17.53 -8.39
CA GLY A 563 36.43 18.19 -9.65
C GLY A 563 36.77 17.24 -10.82
N SER A 564 37.04 15.96 -10.53
CA SER A 564 37.28 14.92 -11.53
C SER A 564 36.07 14.02 -11.80
N MET A 565 34.93 14.29 -11.17
CA MET A 565 33.71 13.49 -11.31
C MET A 565 32.99 13.81 -12.61
N THR A 566 32.59 12.76 -13.33
CA THR A 566 31.68 12.84 -14.47
C THR A 566 30.35 12.22 -14.07
N PHE A 567 29.25 12.91 -14.37
CA PHE A 567 27.90 12.52 -14.02
C PHE A 567 27.11 12.10 -15.26
N TYR A 568 26.37 11.01 -15.14
CA TYR A 568 25.51 10.44 -16.16
C TYR A 568 24.09 10.38 -15.60
N TYR A 569 23.18 11.13 -16.22
CA TYR A 569 21.77 11.19 -15.88
C TYR A 569 20.98 10.26 -16.78
N ALA A 570 20.19 9.37 -16.20
CA ALA A 570 19.46 8.34 -16.94
C ALA A 570 17.95 8.61 -17.09
N GLY A 571 17.48 9.81 -16.72
CA GLY A 571 16.15 10.30 -17.14
C GLY A 571 14.97 10.01 -16.23
N TRP A 572 15.08 9.12 -15.25
CA TRP A 572 13.91 8.60 -14.55
C TRP A 572 14.15 8.40 -13.05
N GLY A 573 13.99 9.47 -12.29
CA GLY A 573 13.89 9.45 -10.83
C GLY A 573 12.67 10.25 -10.42
N GLU A 574 11.49 9.63 -10.46
CA GLU A 574 10.28 10.28 -9.96
C GLU A 574 10.46 10.57 -8.46
N GLY A 575 10.24 11.82 -8.05
CA GLY A 575 10.05 12.21 -6.64
C GLY A 575 11.28 12.49 -5.78
N CYS A 576 12.53 12.16 -6.18
CA CYS A 576 13.70 12.47 -5.35
C CYS A 576 14.51 13.66 -5.91
N LEU A 577 14.47 14.80 -5.21
CA LEU A 577 15.21 16.01 -5.55
C LEU A 577 16.73 15.88 -5.32
N GLU A 578 17.16 14.83 -4.62
CA GLU A 578 18.55 14.56 -4.21
C GLU A 578 18.97 13.14 -4.62
N ALA A 579 20.18 13.00 -5.17
CA ALA A 579 20.79 11.72 -5.52
C ALA A 579 21.67 11.21 -4.37
N ARG A 580 21.22 10.12 -3.71
CA ARG A 580 21.92 9.44 -2.62
C ARG A 580 22.77 8.30 -3.16
N LEU A 581 24.05 8.60 -3.38
CA LEU A 581 24.99 7.71 -4.04
C LEU A 581 25.42 6.55 -3.13
N ARG A 582 25.57 5.37 -3.74
CA ARG A 582 26.25 4.18 -3.21
C ARG A 582 27.50 3.90 -4.00
N THR A 583 28.46 3.24 -3.37
CA THR A 583 29.69 2.79 -4.03
C THR A 583 29.50 1.39 -4.61
N LEU A 584 29.81 1.24 -5.89
CA LEU A 584 30.00 -0.02 -6.58
C LEU A 584 31.47 -0.13 -6.99
N THR A 585 32.16 -1.17 -6.53
CA THR A 585 33.56 -1.42 -6.90
C THR A 585 33.63 -2.63 -7.81
N PHE A 586 33.93 -2.41 -9.08
CA PHE A 586 34.26 -3.49 -10.02
C PHE A 586 35.66 -4.02 -9.74
N ASN A 587 35.88 -5.31 -9.96
CA ASN A 587 37.16 -6.01 -9.84
C ASN A 587 37.78 -5.94 -8.43
N GLU A 588 36.94 -5.88 -7.40
CA GLU A 588 37.43 -6.03 -6.03
C GLU A 588 37.88 -7.48 -5.79
N PRO A 589 38.95 -7.73 -5.02
CA PRO A 589 39.41 -9.09 -4.75
C PRO A 589 38.29 -9.99 -4.19
N GLY A 590 38.17 -11.20 -4.75
CA GLY A 590 37.14 -12.16 -4.34
C GLY A 590 35.76 -11.94 -4.96
N THR A 591 35.61 -11.03 -5.93
CA THR A 591 34.36 -10.86 -6.70
C THR A 591 34.04 -12.12 -7.51
N THR A 592 32.82 -12.65 -7.36
CA THR A 592 32.31 -13.82 -8.10
C THR A 592 31.32 -13.46 -9.20
N GLY A 593 30.72 -12.26 -9.12
CA GLY A 593 29.73 -11.82 -10.08
C GLY A 593 29.06 -10.51 -9.68
N TYR A 594 28.17 -10.03 -10.54
CA TYR A 594 27.37 -8.84 -10.29
C TYR A 594 25.89 -9.15 -10.48
N SER A 595 25.03 -8.55 -9.67
CA SER A 595 23.57 -8.62 -9.86
C SER A 595 22.97 -7.25 -10.10
N VAL A 596 21.95 -7.20 -10.94
CA VAL A 596 21.16 -5.99 -11.21
C VAL A 596 19.72 -6.21 -10.76
N CYS A 597 19.19 -5.29 -9.96
CA CYS A 597 17.84 -5.33 -9.41
C CYS A 597 16.86 -4.58 -10.30
N TRP A 598 15.67 -5.16 -10.47
CA TRP A 598 14.61 -4.65 -11.33
C TRP A 598 13.33 -4.39 -10.53
N ALA A 599 12.67 -3.26 -10.79
CA ALA A 599 11.33 -2.96 -10.29
C ALA A 599 10.57 -2.10 -11.30
N ASN A 600 9.30 -2.44 -11.59
CA ASN A 600 8.46 -1.69 -12.52
C ASN A 600 9.16 -1.42 -13.87
N ASP A 601 9.80 -2.44 -14.44
CA ASP A 601 10.57 -2.35 -15.70
C ASP A 601 11.82 -1.43 -15.65
N GLU A 602 12.30 -1.06 -14.46
CA GLU A 602 13.43 -0.15 -14.27
C GLU A 602 14.61 -0.79 -13.54
N MET A 603 15.84 -0.39 -13.88
CA MET A 603 17.05 -0.73 -13.12
C MET A 603 17.08 0.12 -11.84
N VAL A 604 16.97 -0.51 -10.66
CA VAL A 604 16.82 0.20 -9.38
C VAL A 604 18.00 0.05 -8.42
N SER A 605 18.86 -0.95 -8.64
CA SER A 605 20.05 -1.20 -7.84
C SER A 605 21.03 -2.13 -8.55
N ILE A 606 22.30 -2.07 -8.15
CA ILE A 606 23.36 -2.96 -8.60
C ILE A 606 24.10 -3.50 -7.36
N HIS A 607 24.50 -4.77 -7.39
CA HIS A 607 25.18 -5.45 -6.29
C HIS A 607 26.38 -6.27 -6.78
N VAL A 608 27.39 -6.44 -5.92
CA VAL A 608 28.61 -7.21 -6.18
C VAL A 608 28.66 -8.42 -5.24
N HIS A 609 28.79 -9.61 -5.81
CA HIS A 609 28.90 -10.87 -5.08
C HIS A 609 30.35 -11.20 -4.76
N ARG A 610 30.61 -11.72 -3.55
CA ARG A 610 31.96 -12.10 -3.09
C ARG A 610 31.97 -13.47 -2.43
N ASN A 611 33.12 -14.15 -2.45
CA ASN A 611 33.33 -15.52 -1.94
C ASN A 611 33.02 -15.77 -0.43
N MET A 612 32.65 -14.75 0.37
CA MET A 612 32.32 -14.98 1.78
C MET A 612 30.89 -15.49 1.94
N GLU A 613 30.78 -16.82 2.07
CA GLU A 613 29.61 -17.58 2.54
C GLU A 613 28.25 -17.19 1.94
N HIS A 614 28.00 -17.73 0.74
CA HIS A 614 26.79 -17.62 -0.09
C HIS A 614 25.42 -17.91 0.56
N HIS A 615 25.32 -18.09 1.88
CA HIS A 615 24.07 -18.49 2.56
C HIS A 615 23.57 -17.53 3.65
N GLU A 616 24.44 -16.88 4.43
CA GLU A 616 24.01 -16.01 5.54
C GLU A 616 24.31 -14.51 5.31
N ALA A 617 25.41 -14.17 4.65
CA ALA A 617 25.80 -12.78 4.39
C ALA A 617 24.97 -12.10 3.29
N ASP A 618 24.50 -12.84 2.28
CA ASP A 618 23.69 -12.29 1.17
C ASP A 618 22.24 -11.98 1.61
N ARG A 619 21.68 -12.77 2.54
CA ARG A 619 20.35 -12.52 3.11
C ARG A 619 20.35 -11.26 3.98
N THR A 620 21.39 -11.07 4.78
CA THR A 620 21.51 -9.90 5.64
C THR A 620 21.90 -8.66 4.84
N LEU A 621 22.90 -8.67 3.94
CA LEU A 621 23.30 -7.44 3.23
C LEU A 621 22.23 -6.87 2.27
N MET A 622 21.40 -7.71 1.65
CA MET A 622 20.31 -7.28 0.76
C MET A 622 19.13 -6.66 1.52
N ASP A 623 18.89 -7.06 2.77
CA ASP A 623 17.83 -6.52 3.64
C ASP A 623 18.34 -5.41 4.59
N GLU A 624 19.59 -5.49 5.07
CA GLU A 624 20.17 -4.59 6.08
C GLU A 624 20.52 -3.21 5.53
N GLN A 625 20.68 -3.08 4.22
CA GLN A 625 21.00 -1.83 3.54
C GLN A 625 19.90 -1.41 2.56
N SER A 626 18.71 -1.99 2.65
CA SER A 626 17.59 -1.66 1.76
C SER A 626 16.79 -0.49 2.31
N ASP A 627 16.95 0.73 1.79
CA ASP A 627 16.13 1.89 2.19
C ASP A 627 14.61 1.72 1.88
N TYR A 628 14.18 0.56 1.38
CA TYR A 628 12.85 0.36 0.80
C TYR A 628 12.21 -0.98 1.23
N LYS A 629 10.99 -0.93 1.77
CA LYS A 629 10.26 -2.05 2.43
C LYS A 629 10.01 -3.31 1.56
N TYR A 630 10.26 -3.28 0.26
CA TYR A 630 9.88 -4.37 -0.67
C TYR A 630 11.03 -4.97 -1.50
N ARG A 631 12.30 -4.58 -1.26
CA ARG A 631 13.43 -5.09 -2.07
C ARG A 631 13.66 -6.60 -1.94
N SER A 632 13.30 -7.19 -0.80
CA SER A 632 13.35 -8.64 -0.58
C SER A 632 12.52 -9.42 -1.61
N HIS A 633 11.49 -8.81 -2.22
CA HIS A 633 10.62 -9.42 -3.23
C HIS A 633 10.88 -8.97 -4.67
N LEU A 634 11.89 -8.11 -4.90
CA LEU A 634 12.27 -7.65 -6.24
C LEU A 634 13.04 -8.72 -7.02
N LYS A 635 13.03 -8.61 -8.34
CA LYS A 635 13.71 -9.55 -9.22
C LYS A 635 15.12 -9.05 -9.53
N TRP A 636 16.04 -9.98 -9.68
CA TRP A 636 17.43 -9.68 -9.99
C TRP A 636 17.90 -10.52 -11.17
N THR A 637 18.76 -9.96 -12.00
CA THR A 637 19.56 -10.71 -12.97
C THR A 637 20.97 -10.85 -12.43
N TYR A 638 21.57 -12.03 -12.55
CA TYR A 638 22.91 -12.33 -12.05
C TYR A 638 23.88 -12.57 -13.20
N TYR A 639 25.11 -12.09 -13.05
CA TYR A 639 26.15 -12.11 -14.06
C TYR A 639 27.46 -12.60 -13.43
N PRO A 640 27.75 -13.91 -13.51
CA PRO A 640 28.97 -14.48 -12.95
C PRO A 640 30.23 -14.00 -13.68
N ILE A 641 31.32 -13.82 -12.93
CA ILE A 641 32.67 -13.51 -13.41
C ILE A 641 33.57 -14.70 -13.10
N GLN A 642 34.28 -15.21 -14.10
CA GLN A 642 35.13 -16.38 -13.91
C GLN A 642 36.39 -16.04 -13.10
N LYS A 643 37.01 -17.05 -12.47
CA LYS A 643 38.16 -16.90 -11.56
C LYS A 643 39.33 -16.09 -12.12
N ASP A 644 39.61 -16.23 -13.42
CA ASP A 644 40.70 -15.55 -14.14
C ASP A 644 40.18 -14.47 -15.10
N GLU A 645 38.97 -13.97 -14.85
CA GLU A 645 38.31 -12.95 -15.64
C GLU A 645 38.10 -11.68 -14.82
N PHE A 646 38.20 -10.52 -15.48
CA PHE A 646 37.88 -9.24 -14.85
C PHE A 646 37.15 -8.32 -15.84
N VAL A 647 36.43 -7.33 -15.32
CA VAL A 647 35.75 -6.33 -16.12
C VAL A 647 36.76 -5.30 -16.63
N GLN A 648 36.97 -5.26 -17.94
CA GLN A 648 37.86 -4.30 -18.60
C GLN A 648 37.16 -2.98 -18.90
N GLU A 649 35.90 -3.03 -19.32
CA GLU A 649 35.13 -1.85 -19.70
C GLU A 649 33.71 -1.91 -19.13
N VAL A 650 33.22 -0.76 -18.69
CA VAL A 650 31.85 -0.57 -18.20
C VAL A 650 31.19 0.48 -19.07
N TRP A 651 30.08 0.09 -19.70
CA TRP A 651 29.33 0.92 -20.62
C TRP A 651 27.90 1.15 -20.12
N LEU A 652 27.37 2.34 -20.38
CA LEU A 652 26.03 2.74 -19.99
C LEU A 652 25.25 3.25 -21.20
N ARG A 653 24.10 2.63 -21.49
CA ARG A 653 23.14 3.05 -22.51
C ARG A 653 22.00 3.82 -21.86
N GLY A 654 21.35 4.74 -22.58
CA GLY A 654 20.15 5.42 -22.08
C GLY A 654 20.44 6.57 -21.11
N SER A 655 21.68 7.10 -21.10
CA SER A 655 22.10 8.18 -20.20
C SER A 655 22.74 9.34 -20.95
N GLU A 656 22.54 10.56 -20.46
CA GLU A 656 23.22 11.77 -20.94
C GLU A 656 24.26 12.24 -19.92
N ARG A 657 25.36 12.82 -20.40
CA ARG A 657 26.29 13.53 -19.52
C ARG A 657 25.57 14.73 -18.92
N TYR A 658 25.64 14.85 -17.60
CA TYR A 658 24.87 15.82 -16.83
C TYR A 658 25.77 16.86 -16.17
N ASP A 659 25.40 18.13 -16.33
CA ASP A 659 26.04 19.26 -15.66
C ASP A 659 25.32 19.57 -14.34
N THR A 660 26.02 19.30 -13.25
CA THR A 660 25.56 19.49 -11.86
C THR A 660 25.35 20.94 -11.43
N THR A 661 25.70 21.92 -12.28
CA THR A 661 25.37 23.35 -12.02
C THR A 661 23.88 23.64 -12.15
N ARG A 662 23.10 22.74 -12.76
CA ARG A 662 21.65 22.83 -12.87
C ARG A 662 20.97 21.90 -11.86
N PRO A 663 19.68 22.11 -11.53
CA PRO A 663 18.89 21.13 -10.78
C PRO A 663 18.77 19.80 -11.54
N LEU A 664 18.63 18.68 -10.82
CA LEU A 664 18.25 17.41 -11.46
C LEU A 664 16.87 17.62 -12.09
N PRO A 665 16.66 17.26 -13.37
CA PRO A 665 15.37 17.43 -14.01
C PRO A 665 14.28 16.69 -13.22
N SER A 666 13.32 17.40 -12.64
CA SER A 666 12.12 16.82 -12.05
C SER A 666 10.97 16.86 -13.06
N GLN A 667 9.92 16.06 -12.84
CA GLN A 667 8.70 16.16 -13.64
C GLN A 667 8.24 17.64 -13.72
N GLY A 668 8.18 18.20 -14.93
CA GLY A 668 7.56 19.50 -15.19
C GLY A 668 8.47 20.62 -15.68
N GLU A 669 9.80 20.51 -15.58
CA GLU A 669 10.71 21.57 -16.06
C GLU A 669 11.51 21.10 -17.27
N GLY A 670 11.08 21.54 -18.46
CA GLY A 670 11.91 21.54 -19.66
C GLY A 670 11.45 20.58 -20.77
N GLY A 671 10.61 21.10 -21.67
CA GLY A 671 10.80 21.03 -23.13
C GLY A 671 10.84 19.69 -23.89
N LEU A 672 11.04 18.54 -23.25
CA LEU A 672 10.87 17.23 -23.87
C LEU A 672 9.38 16.88 -23.79
N ARG A 673 8.66 17.36 -24.82
CA ARG A 673 7.24 17.09 -25.05
C ARG A 673 6.96 15.61 -24.83
N TYR A 674 6.33 15.23 -23.72
CA TYR A 674 5.07 14.47 -23.60
C TYR A 674 4.55 14.61 -22.16
N HIS A 675 4.26 15.86 -21.77
CA HIS A 675 3.28 16.12 -20.73
C HIS A 675 1.90 15.97 -21.35
N PHE A 676 1.19 14.87 -21.07
CA PHE A 676 -0.27 14.88 -21.11
C PHE A 676 -0.79 15.20 -19.71
N SER A 677 -0.54 16.43 -19.27
CA SER A 677 -1.38 17.07 -18.26
C SER A 677 -2.64 17.54 -18.97
N THR A 678 -3.70 16.74 -18.92
CA THR A 678 -5.06 17.25 -19.15
C THR A 678 -5.79 17.30 -17.81
N PRO A 679 -6.91 18.06 -17.71
CA PRO A 679 -7.73 18.14 -16.50
C PRO A 679 -8.35 16.81 -16.02
N TRP A 680 -8.03 15.67 -16.65
CA TRP A 680 -8.66 14.37 -16.46
C TRP A 680 -7.68 13.24 -16.08
N GLY A 681 -6.56 13.58 -15.44
CA GLY A 681 -5.66 12.62 -14.78
C GLY A 681 -4.40 12.25 -15.57
N LEU A 682 -3.38 11.80 -14.84
CA LEU A 682 -2.10 11.32 -15.36
C LEU A 682 -2.33 10.11 -16.28
N GLN A 683 -2.11 10.33 -17.58
CA GLN A 683 -2.13 9.24 -18.55
C GLN A 683 -0.89 8.37 -18.34
N LYS A 684 -1.12 7.10 -17.99
CA LYS A 684 -0.16 6.04 -17.64
C LYS A 684 0.76 5.60 -18.79
N TYR A 685 1.45 6.50 -19.47
CA TYR A 685 2.54 6.13 -20.39
C TYR A 685 3.89 6.48 -19.77
N LYS A 686 4.27 5.74 -18.73
CA LYS A 686 5.68 5.54 -18.41
C LYS A 686 6.19 4.54 -19.45
N ARG A 687 6.98 4.99 -20.42
CA ARG A 687 7.77 4.04 -21.23
C ARG A 687 8.93 3.57 -20.35
N PRO A 688 9.24 2.27 -20.30
CA PRO A 688 10.37 1.79 -19.54
C PRO A 688 11.69 2.44 -19.97
N SER A 689 12.63 2.64 -19.05
CA SER A 689 13.93 3.17 -19.43
C SER A 689 14.68 2.24 -20.40
N ASP A 690 15.29 2.86 -21.41
CA ASP A 690 16.26 2.19 -22.29
C ASP A 690 17.62 2.01 -21.57
N ILE A 691 17.69 2.20 -20.24
CA ILE A 691 18.94 2.11 -19.48
C ILE A 691 19.47 0.68 -19.55
N ALA A 692 20.75 0.54 -19.87
CA ALA A 692 21.42 -0.74 -19.86
C ALA A 692 22.87 -0.57 -19.42
N LEU A 693 23.34 -1.50 -18.59
CA LEU A 693 24.73 -1.62 -18.19
C LEU A 693 25.36 -2.75 -19.00
N ALA A 694 26.47 -2.49 -19.66
CA ALA A 694 27.26 -3.53 -20.31
C ALA A 694 28.65 -3.64 -19.70
N LEU A 695 29.08 -4.87 -19.45
CA LEU A 695 30.39 -5.22 -18.93
C LEU A 695 31.15 -5.98 -20.03
N VAL A 696 32.25 -5.39 -20.49
CA VAL A 696 33.20 -6.08 -21.39
C VAL A 696 34.31 -6.64 -20.54
N THR A 697 34.52 -7.95 -20.62
CA THR A 697 35.48 -8.67 -19.77
C THR A 697 36.80 -8.91 -20.47
N SER A 698 37.83 -9.27 -19.70
CA SER A 698 39.16 -9.63 -20.19
C SER A 698 39.21 -10.85 -21.10
N GLN A 699 38.15 -11.66 -21.08
CA GLN A 699 37.98 -12.81 -21.95
C GLN A 699 37.12 -12.50 -23.19
N GLY A 700 36.78 -11.22 -23.42
CA GLY A 700 36.00 -10.78 -24.57
C GLY A 700 34.50 -11.05 -24.46
N ARG A 701 34.00 -11.45 -23.28
CA ARG A 701 32.55 -11.56 -23.06
C ARG A 701 31.93 -10.18 -22.99
N ASN A 702 30.77 -10.04 -23.64
CA ASN A 702 29.93 -8.86 -23.55
C ASN A 702 28.66 -9.19 -22.76
N ILE A 703 28.62 -8.79 -21.51
CA ILE A 703 27.52 -9.05 -20.59
C ILE A 703 26.63 -7.81 -20.56
N VAL A 704 25.34 -7.93 -20.89
CA VAL A 704 24.43 -6.79 -20.89
C VAL A 704 23.27 -7.00 -19.92
N ALA A 705 23.07 -6.01 -19.05
CA ALA A 705 21.98 -5.91 -18.09
C ALA A 705 21.07 -4.74 -18.45
N GLY A 706 19.95 -5.03 -19.10
CA GLY A 706 18.99 -4.02 -19.54
C GLY A 706 18.12 -4.51 -20.67
N SER A 707 17.16 -3.66 -21.06
CA SER A 707 16.23 -3.96 -22.14
C SER A 707 16.96 -4.16 -23.48
N PHE A 708 16.44 -5.06 -24.30
CA PHE A 708 16.91 -5.31 -25.64
C PHE A 708 16.48 -4.15 -26.56
N PRO A 709 17.40 -3.56 -27.34
CA PRO A 709 17.07 -2.44 -28.23
C PRO A 709 16.11 -2.91 -29.34
N ASP A 710 15.23 -2.02 -29.82
CA ASP A 710 14.28 -2.27 -30.93
C ASP A 710 13.01 -3.10 -30.68
N HIS A 711 12.70 -3.52 -29.44
CA HIS A 711 11.38 -4.10 -29.14
C HIS A 711 10.19 -3.14 -29.40
N HIS A 712 10.44 -1.84 -29.59
CA HIS A 712 9.43 -0.81 -29.89
C HIS A 712 9.37 -0.33 -31.35
N GLY A 713 10.10 -0.96 -32.29
CA GLY A 713 10.07 -0.64 -33.72
C GLY A 713 11.00 0.51 -34.16
N GLN A 714 11.40 0.49 -35.44
CA GLN A 714 12.47 1.32 -36.04
C GLN A 714 12.12 2.80 -36.28
N TYR A 715 10.90 3.25 -35.99
CA TYR A 715 10.41 4.61 -36.32
C TYR A 715 10.03 5.42 -35.08
N THR A 716 10.83 5.35 -34.01
CA THR A 716 10.61 6.23 -32.85
C THR A 716 11.60 7.40 -32.88
N PRO A 717 11.18 8.65 -32.58
CA PRO A 717 12.07 9.83 -32.52
C PRO A 717 13.22 9.74 -31.48
N TYR A 718 13.33 8.61 -30.76
CA TYR A 718 14.17 8.43 -29.57
C TYR A 718 15.43 7.59 -29.82
N SER A 719 15.77 7.30 -31.08
CA SER A 719 17.01 6.61 -31.45
C SER A 719 18.27 7.29 -30.88
N ASN A 720 18.20 8.59 -30.60
CA ASN A 720 19.28 9.39 -30.02
C ASN A 720 19.62 9.02 -28.55
N TYR A 721 18.75 8.30 -27.83
CA TYR A 721 19.02 7.91 -26.44
C TYR A 721 19.63 6.51 -26.31
N ARG A 722 19.84 5.81 -27.42
CA ARG A 722 20.37 4.43 -27.44
C ARG A 722 21.89 4.35 -27.59
N HIS A 723 22.59 5.46 -27.40
CA HIS A 723 24.05 5.51 -27.47
C HIS A 723 24.66 4.90 -26.20
N TRP A 724 25.75 4.17 -26.40
CA TRP A 724 26.57 3.63 -25.32
C TRP A 724 27.63 4.65 -24.92
N ASN A 725 27.67 4.99 -23.64
CA ASN A 725 28.72 5.79 -23.03
C ASN A 725 29.71 4.87 -22.31
N LEU A 726 30.98 4.95 -22.63
CA LEU A 726 32.03 4.29 -21.84
C LEU A 726 32.24 5.10 -20.55
N ILE A 727 31.95 4.50 -19.39
CA ILE A 727 32.00 5.18 -18.09
C ILE A 727 33.16 4.73 -17.21
N ALA A 728 33.74 3.55 -17.49
CA ALA A 728 34.97 3.10 -16.85
C ALA A 728 35.75 2.17 -17.78
N LYS A 729 37.09 2.29 -17.78
CA LYS A 729 38.00 1.40 -18.51
C LYS A 729 39.24 1.10 -17.68
N THR A 730 39.67 -0.16 -17.67
CA THR A 730 40.91 -0.58 -17.01
C THR A 730 41.62 -1.66 -17.83
N PRO A 731 42.93 -1.48 -18.15
CA PRO A 731 43.69 -2.47 -18.91
C PRO A 731 44.14 -3.66 -18.05
N VAL A 732 44.13 -3.50 -16.73
CA VAL A 732 44.60 -4.49 -15.75
C VAL A 732 43.53 -4.72 -14.68
N ASN A 733 43.56 -5.91 -14.06
CA ASN A 733 42.69 -6.30 -12.97
C ASN A 733 42.95 -5.43 -11.72
N THR A 734 42.31 -4.27 -11.68
CA THR A 734 42.41 -3.30 -10.59
C THR A 734 41.01 -2.84 -10.21
N PRO A 735 40.74 -2.62 -8.90
CA PRO A 735 39.46 -2.13 -8.44
C PRO A 735 39.07 -0.80 -9.09
N ARG A 736 37.83 -0.71 -9.60
CA ARG A 736 37.28 0.50 -10.22
C ARG A 736 35.97 0.88 -9.57
N ARG A 737 35.95 2.08 -8.99
CA ARG A 737 34.80 2.60 -8.26
C ARG A 737 33.90 3.40 -9.19
N VAL A 738 32.61 3.07 -9.14
CA VAL A 738 31.52 3.82 -9.74
C VAL A 738 30.53 4.12 -8.61
N PHE A 739 29.85 5.25 -8.71
CA PHE A 739 28.82 5.65 -7.78
C PHE A 739 27.48 5.67 -8.49
N PHE A 740 26.41 5.25 -7.82
CA PHE A 740 25.07 5.32 -8.38
C PHE A 740 24.04 5.59 -7.29
N SER A 741 22.93 6.25 -7.63
CA SER A 741 21.82 6.46 -6.70
C SER A 741 20.76 5.36 -6.88
N PRO A 742 20.55 4.45 -5.92
CA PRO A 742 19.39 3.55 -5.98
C PRO A 742 18.08 4.34 -5.87
N SER A 743 17.01 3.85 -6.50
CA SER A 743 15.67 4.48 -6.45
C SER A 743 14.60 3.50 -6.90
N ASP A 744 13.36 3.64 -6.40
CA ASP A 744 12.22 2.77 -6.76
C ASP A 744 11.67 3.01 -8.17
N HIS A 745 12.17 4.05 -8.84
CA HIS A 745 11.68 4.50 -10.14
C HIS A 745 12.73 4.46 -11.25
N GLY A 746 13.87 3.81 -10.99
CA GLY A 746 15.05 3.79 -11.85
C GLY A 746 16.22 4.53 -11.20
N ILE A 747 17.46 4.14 -11.52
CA ILE A 747 18.68 4.84 -11.07
C ILE A 747 18.75 6.21 -11.76
N PRO A 748 18.58 7.35 -11.05
CA PRO A 748 18.55 8.65 -11.70
C PRO A 748 19.95 9.15 -12.09
N LEU A 749 20.97 8.79 -11.31
CA LEU A 749 22.32 9.35 -11.43
C LEU A 749 23.38 8.28 -11.22
N ILE A 750 24.34 8.23 -12.14
CA ILE A 750 25.58 7.46 -12.05
C ILE A 750 26.75 8.44 -12.13
N ALA A 751 27.73 8.32 -11.24
CA ALA A 751 28.93 9.15 -11.22
C ALA A 751 30.19 8.29 -11.25
N THR A 752 31.19 8.73 -12.00
CA THR A 752 32.47 8.04 -12.18
C THR A 752 33.62 9.03 -12.14
N GLN A 753 34.81 8.55 -11.76
CA GLN A 753 36.00 9.38 -11.70
C GLN A 753 36.75 9.31 -13.03
N GLY A 754 37.04 10.46 -13.62
CA GLY A 754 37.89 10.59 -14.79
C GLY A 754 37.13 11.03 -16.05
N VAL A 755 37.66 12.09 -16.65
CA VAL A 755 37.23 12.60 -17.95
C VAL A 755 37.75 11.65 -19.04
N LEU A 756 36.93 10.67 -19.45
CA LEU A 756 37.22 9.83 -20.62
C LEU A 756 36.83 10.59 -21.90
N ASP A 757 37.46 11.73 -22.16
CA ASP A 757 37.13 12.59 -23.32
C ASP A 757 37.68 12.08 -24.66
N ASN A 758 38.42 10.98 -24.68
CA ASN A 758 39.13 10.51 -25.89
C ASN A 758 38.72 9.12 -26.41
N LEU A 759 37.47 8.68 -26.25
CA LEU A 759 37.06 7.35 -26.73
C LEU A 759 35.80 7.37 -27.61
N PHE A 760 35.89 8.10 -28.73
CA PHE A 760 35.07 7.79 -29.92
C PHE A 760 35.61 6.58 -30.71
N ALA A 761 36.66 5.90 -30.24
CA ALA A 761 37.38 4.85 -30.99
C ALA A 761 37.14 3.40 -30.52
N ALA A 762 36.50 3.18 -29.36
CA ALA A 762 36.20 1.81 -28.91
C ALA A 762 34.85 1.36 -29.51
N PRO A 763 34.76 0.14 -30.09
CA PRO A 763 33.51 -0.36 -30.64
C PRO A 763 32.48 -0.54 -29.53
N SER A 764 31.28 0.02 -29.71
CA SER A 764 30.22 -0.10 -28.72
C SER A 764 29.81 -1.57 -28.52
N PRO A 765 29.41 -1.97 -27.30
CA PRO A 765 28.83 -3.28 -27.03
C PRO A 765 27.70 -3.61 -28.00
N ARG A 766 27.68 -4.85 -28.51
CA ARG A 766 26.61 -5.37 -29.37
C ARG A 766 25.69 -6.29 -28.59
N GLN A 767 24.37 -6.08 -28.73
CA GLN A 767 23.33 -7.00 -28.28
C GLN A 767 22.77 -7.68 -29.53
N THR A 768 23.32 -8.83 -29.93
CA THR A 768 22.85 -9.59 -31.08
C THR A 768 22.18 -10.86 -30.57
N PRO A 769 20.89 -11.09 -30.89
CA PRO A 769 20.23 -12.33 -30.51
C PRO A 769 20.67 -13.44 -31.47
N LEU A 770 20.62 -14.69 -31.02
CA LEU A 770 20.90 -15.84 -31.88
C LEU A 770 19.66 -16.20 -32.71
N GLY A 771 18.48 -16.11 -32.11
CA GLY A 771 17.18 -16.37 -32.72
C GLY A 771 16.41 -15.10 -33.11
N THR A 772 15.17 -15.32 -33.56
CA THR A 772 14.25 -14.21 -33.88
C THR A 772 13.72 -13.58 -32.59
N VAL A 773 13.73 -12.24 -32.52
CA VAL A 773 13.17 -11.51 -31.38
C VAL A 773 11.67 -11.81 -31.26
N PRO A 774 11.19 -12.33 -30.11
CA PRO A 774 9.79 -12.67 -29.92
C PRO A 774 8.92 -11.40 -29.85
N ARG A 775 7.65 -11.52 -30.27
CA ARG A 775 6.68 -10.43 -30.16
C ARG A 775 6.11 -10.37 -28.75
N PHE A 776 6.64 -9.48 -27.93
CA PHE A 776 6.08 -9.13 -26.62
C PHE A 776 5.13 -7.94 -26.71
N ASN A 777 4.36 -7.71 -25.65
CA ASN A 777 3.58 -6.48 -25.49
C ASN A 777 4.54 -5.28 -25.55
N PRO A 778 4.35 -4.32 -26.48
CA PRO A 778 5.24 -3.17 -26.64
C PRO A 778 5.15 -2.16 -25.50
N LEU A 779 4.41 -2.43 -24.42
CA LEU A 779 4.35 -1.60 -23.22
C LEU A 779 5.37 -2.01 -22.13
N HIS A 780 6.04 -3.15 -22.29
CA HIS A 780 6.95 -3.72 -21.28
C HIS A 780 8.37 -3.88 -21.81
N THR A 781 9.35 -3.88 -20.90
CA THR A 781 10.74 -4.19 -21.27
C THR A 781 10.87 -5.64 -21.68
N LEU A 782 11.68 -5.88 -22.70
CA LEU A 782 12.09 -7.22 -23.10
C LEU A 782 13.58 -7.38 -22.87
N HIS A 783 13.96 -8.31 -22.00
CA HIS A 783 15.34 -8.64 -21.70
C HIS A 783 15.75 -9.92 -22.43
N TYR A 784 17.06 -10.04 -22.66
CA TYR A 784 17.66 -11.14 -23.39
C TYR A 784 18.81 -11.73 -22.60
N SER A 785 18.84 -13.05 -22.53
CA SER A 785 19.98 -13.82 -22.02
C SER A 785 20.07 -15.13 -22.79
N SER A 786 21.27 -15.66 -22.94
CA SER A 786 21.48 -16.96 -23.55
C SER A 786 22.66 -17.68 -22.93
N SER A 787 22.66 -19.00 -23.01
CA SER A 787 23.73 -19.81 -22.43
C SER A 787 23.83 -21.20 -23.08
N SER A 788 25.06 -21.73 -23.15
CA SER A 788 25.30 -23.06 -23.72
C SER A 788 24.71 -24.14 -22.82
N LEU A 789 24.07 -25.14 -23.43
CA LEU A 789 23.62 -26.35 -22.74
C LEU A 789 24.69 -27.46 -22.71
N GLU A 790 25.83 -27.23 -23.36
CA GLU A 790 26.94 -28.17 -23.40
C GLU A 790 27.74 -28.18 -22.10
N ASN A 791 28.21 -29.36 -21.70
CA ASN A 791 29.10 -29.56 -20.55
C ASN A 791 28.54 -29.05 -19.21
N ILE A 792 27.22 -28.89 -19.09
CA ILE A 792 26.54 -28.60 -17.82
C ILE A 792 26.65 -29.82 -16.89
N THR A 793 26.93 -29.55 -15.62
CA THR A 793 26.96 -30.53 -14.52
C THR A 793 25.74 -30.37 -13.62
N GLU A 794 25.37 -29.14 -13.30
CA GLU A 794 24.24 -28.79 -12.43
C GLU A 794 23.42 -27.62 -12.99
N VAL A 795 22.11 -27.65 -12.74
CA VAL A 795 21.16 -26.57 -13.04
C VAL A 795 20.46 -26.14 -11.74
N LEU A 796 20.67 -24.91 -11.30
CA LEU A 796 19.96 -24.32 -10.18
C LEU A 796 18.75 -23.55 -10.71
N VAL A 797 17.56 -23.93 -10.24
CA VAL A 797 16.29 -23.31 -10.62
C VAL A 797 15.94 -22.19 -9.63
N CYS A 798 15.72 -20.97 -10.13
CA CYS A 798 15.28 -19.84 -9.32
C CYS A 798 13.77 -19.69 -9.41
N LYS A 799 13.02 -19.96 -8.33
CA LYS A 799 11.56 -19.78 -8.28
C LYS A 799 11.17 -18.52 -7.53
N SER A 800 10.23 -17.75 -8.09
CA SER A 800 9.77 -16.52 -7.45
C SER A 800 9.12 -16.80 -6.10
N LYS A 801 9.52 -16.03 -5.08
CA LYS A 801 8.86 -16.02 -3.77
C LYS A 801 7.78 -14.94 -3.67
N ASN A 802 7.57 -14.15 -4.73
CA ASN A 802 6.58 -13.09 -4.73
C ASN A 802 5.16 -13.68 -4.90
N GLU A 803 4.22 -13.26 -4.07
CA GLU A 803 2.82 -13.71 -4.13
C GLU A 803 2.16 -13.40 -5.48
N LYS A 804 2.58 -12.31 -6.15
CA LYS A 804 2.08 -11.94 -7.48
C LYS A 804 2.48 -12.94 -8.58
N ASP A 805 3.55 -13.71 -8.34
CA ASP A 805 4.10 -14.68 -9.29
C ASP A 805 3.65 -16.12 -8.96
N MET A 806 2.56 -16.27 -8.19
CA MET A 806 1.90 -17.54 -7.92
C MET A 806 0.87 -17.86 -9.01
N GLY A 807 0.99 -19.04 -9.61
CA GLY A 807 -0.02 -19.61 -10.49
C GLY A 807 -0.86 -20.67 -9.78
N VAL A 808 -2.04 -20.97 -10.32
CA VAL A 808 -2.94 -22.02 -9.79
C VAL A 808 -3.35 -22.98 -10.90
N ILE A 809 -3.14 -24.27 -10.67
CA ILE A 809 -3.60 -25.40 -11.50
C ILE A 809 -4.95 -25.84 -10.95
N ARG A 810 -5.90 -26.14 -11.84
CA ARG A 810 -7.28 -26.46 -11.44
C ARG A 810 -7.66 -27.81 -12.02
N GLN A 811 -7.66 -28.84 -11.18
CA GLN A 811 -8.09 -30.17 -11.57
C GLN A 811 -9.46 -30.46 -10.99
N PHE A 812 -10.36 -31.01 -11.80
CA PHE A 812 -11.63 -31.53 -11.31
C PHE A 812 -11.39 -32.97 -10.84
N ASP A 813 -11.46 -33.17 -9.53
CA ASP A 813 -11.41 -34.48 -8.91
C ASP A 813 -12.77 -35.15 -9.13
N LEU A 814 -12.82 -36.07 -10.10
CA LEU A 814 -14.01 -36.80 -10.53
C LEU A 814 -14.58 -37.66 -9.39
N GLU A 815 -13.72 -38.26 -8.56
CA GLU A 815 -14.12 -39.17 -7.48
C GLU A 815 -14.84 -38.42 -6.36
N ASN A 816 -14.33 -37.24 -6.00
CA ASN A 816 -14.90 -36.42 -4.93
C ASN A 816 -15.79 -35.26 -5.45
N SER A 817 -16.01 -35.19 -6.77
CA SER A 817 -16.79 -34.14 -7.45
C SER A 817 -16.43 -32.72 -7.00
N ARG A 818 -15.13 -32.45 -6.83
CA ARG A 818 -14.63 -31.16 -6.33
C ARG A 818 -13.53 -30.60 -7.21
N MET A 819 -13.42 -29.28 -7.23
CA MET A 819 -12.25 -28.62 -7.81
C MET A 819 -11.10 -28.65 -6.81
N VAL A 820 -9.99 -29.27 -7.20
CA VAL A 820 -8.72 -29.20 -6.47
C VAL A 820 -7.87 -28.10 -7.10
N GLU A 821 -7.50 -27.11 -6.30
CA GLU A 821 -6.61 -26.03 -6.71
C GLU A 821 -5.21 -26.27 -6.16
N THR A 822 -4.24 -26.47 -7.05
CA THR A 822 -2.82 -26.63 -6.67
C THR A 822 -2.05 -25.40 -7.09
N SER A 823 -1.46 -24.69 -6.14
CA SER A 823 -0.65 -23.51 -6.42
C SER A 823 0.79 -23.87 -6.78
N TYR A 824 1.40 -23.13 -7.70
CA TYR A 824 2.82 -23.24 -8.05
C TYR A 824 3.46 -21.84 -8.18
N LYS A 825 4.79 -21.79 -8.12
CA LYS A 825 5.59 -20.57 -8.27
C LYS A 825 6.16 -20.49 -9.69
N LYS A 826 6.10 -19.32 -10.33
CA LYS A 826 6.80 -19.09 -11.61
C LYS A 826 8.31 -19.28 -11.43
N VAL A 827 8.96 -19.88 -12.43
CA VAL A 827 10.43 -19.95 -12.52
C VAL A 827 10.92 -18.65 -13.13
N ALA A 828 11.77 -17.95 -12.40
CA ALA A 828 12.28 -16.64 -12.77
C ALA A 828 13.49 -16.73 -13.73
N GLY A 829 14.29 -17.79 -13.59
CA GLY A 829 15.51 -18.01 -14.37
C GLY A 829 16.33 -19.18 -13.83
N LEU A 830 17.52 -19.39 -14.39
CA LEU A 830 18.42 -20.51 -14.10
C LEU A 830 19.86 -20.01 -13.88
N LEU A 831 20.60 -20.75 -13.06
CA LEU A 831 22.06 -20.70 -12.99
C LEU A 831 22.60 -22.08 -13.41
N LEU A 832 23.50 -22.08 -14.38
CA LEU A 832 24.10 -23.25 -15.00
C LEU A 832 25.55 -23.34 -14.54
N ARG A 833 25.95 -24.53 -14.08
CA ARG A 833 27.34 -24.83 -13.68
C ARG A 833 27.97 -25.79 -14.66
N TYR A 834 29.16 -25.45 -15.15
CA TYR A 834 29.88 -26.22 -16.15
C TYR A 834 30.96 -27.09 -15.54
N ALA A 835 31.39 -28.11 -16.28
CA ALA A 835 32.41 -29.06 -15.84
C ALA A 835 33.80 -28.42 -15.60
N ASP A 836 34.07 -27.26 -16.23
CA ASP A 836 35.29 -26.48 -16.02
C ASP A 836 35.23 -25.58 -14.76
N GLY A 837 34.13 -25.62 -14.03
CA GLY A 837 33.87 -24.79 -12.85
C GLY A 837 33.35 -23.40 -13.17
N SER A 838 33.14 -23.06 -14.44
CA SER A 838 32.52 -21.80 -14.83
C SER A 838 31.01 -21.80 -14.57
N GLU A 839 30.44 -20.60 -14.44
CA GLU A 839 28.99 -20.42 -14.27
C GLU A 839 28.39 -19.49 -15.34
N ALA A 840 27.12 -19.68 -15.66
CA ALA A 840 26.32 -18.76 -16.47
C ALA A 840 24.86 -18.70 -16.02
N SER A 841 24.20 -17.55 -16.18
CA SER A 841 22.81 -17.36 -15.79
C SER A 841 21.93 -16.95 -16.97
N VAL A 842 20.68 -17.44 -16.98
CA VAL A 842 19.61 -17.00 -17.88
C VAL A 842 18.38 -16.58 -17.10
N GLY A 843 17.63 -15.59 -17.59
CA GLY A 843 16.49 -15.02 -16.89
C GLY A 843 16.88 -14.27 -15.62
N CYS A 844 15.96 -14.21 -14.65
CA CYS A 844 16.20 -13.65 -13.33
C CYS A 844 16.74 -14.71 -12.37
N PHE A 845 17.80 -14.40 -11.62
CA PHE A 845 18.40 -15.30 -10.66
C PHE A 845 18.74 -14.60 -9.34
N ARG A 846 18.38 -15.26 -8.24
CA ARG A 846 18.71 -14.87 -6.86
C ARG A 846 19.09 -16.11 -6.07
N PHE A 847 20.17 -16.03 -5.30
CA PHE A 847 20.64 -17.15 -4.49
C PHE A 847 19.64 -17.56 -3.40
N ASP A 848 18.93 -16.61 -2.78
CA ASP A 848 17.92 -16.90 -1.76
C ASP A 848 16.63 -17.53 -2.32
N TRP A 849 16.46 -17.53 -3.65
CA TRP A 849 15.33 -18.13 -4.38
C TRP A 849 15.73 -19.41 -5.13
N ALA A 850 17.01 -19.79 -5.08
CA ALA A 850 17.50 -21.00 -5.70
C ALA A 850 16.95 -22.23 -4.98
N GLU A 851 16.45 -23.18 -5.75
CA GLU A 851 16.10 -24.52 -5.29
C GLU A 851 17.33 -25.42 -5.19
N THR A 852 17.12 -26.66 -4.72
CA THR A 852 18.15 -27.70 -4.75
C THR A 852 18.65 -27.92 -6.19
N PRO A 853 19.99 -27.95 -6.40
CA PRO A 853 20.55 -28.14 -7.74
C PRO A 853 20.05 -29.43 -8.40
N LEU A 854 19.66 -29.33 -9.67
CA LEU A 854 19.34 -30.48 -10.51
C LEU A 854 20.63 -30.99 -11.13
N THR A 855 21.03 -32.22 -10.82
CA THR A 855 22.18 -32.86 -11.45
C THR A 855 21.81 -33.39 -12.83
N ARG A 856 22.72 -33.24 -13.80
CA ARG A 856 22.55 -33.79 -15.15
C ARG A 856 22.34 -35.31 -15.14
N GLY A 857 23.15 -36.06 -14.39
CA GLY A 857 23.09 -37.53 -14.35
C GLY A 857 23.11 -38.17 -15.75
N ASP A 858 22.34 -39.25 -15.92
CA ASP A 858 22.11 -39.93 -17.22
C ASP A 858 20.96 -39.31 -18.04
N SER A 859 20.55 -38.08 -17.74
CA SER A 859 19.44 -37.43 -18.42
C SER A 859 19.73 -37.14 -19.90
N ARG A 860 18.71 -37.30 -20.75
CA ARG A 860 18.77 -36.98 -22.18
C ARG A 860 18.78 -35.47 -22.46
N GLY A 861 18.25 -34.65 -21.55
CA GLY A 861 18.13 -33.20 -21.75
C GLY A 861 17.46 -32.48 -20.58
N LEU A 862 17.33 -31.16 -20.73
CA LEU A 862 16.58 -30.30 -19.82
C LEU A 862 15.12 -30.23 -20.27
N PHE A 863 14.19 -30.59 -19.39
CA PHE A 863 12.76 -30.49 -19.63
C PHE A 863 12.23 -29.20 -19.01
N VAL A 864 11.60 -28.36 -19.83
CA VAL A 864 11.04 -27.06 -19.39
C VAL A 864 9.54 -27.02 -19.63
N GLY A 865 8.79 -26.92 -18.54
CA GLY A 865 7.33 -26.82 -18.54
C GLY A 865 6.90 -25.37 -18.57
N THR A 866 6.23 -24.97 -19.66
CA THR A 866 5.68 -23.61 -19.84
C THR A 866 4.16 -23.64 -19.71
N ARG A 867 3.56 -22.55 -19.24
CA ARG A 867 2.10 -22.41 -19.23
C ARG A 867 1.67 -21.29 -20.19
N PRO A 868 0.72 -21.55 -21.11
CA PRO A 868 0.16 -20.49 -21.93
C PRO A 868 -0.65 -19.51 -21.08
N GLY A 869 -0.59 -18.22 -21.42
CA GLY A 869 -1.42 -17.21 -20.77
C GLY A 869 -2.92 -17.50 -20.96
N LYS A 870 -3.75 -17.21 -19.96
CA LYS A 870 -5.21 -17.49 -19.97
C LYS A 870 -6.00 -16.76 -21.07
N ILE A 871 -5.38 -15.80 -21.75
CA ILE A 871 -5.91 -15.00 -22.86
C ILE A 871 -4.76 -14.92 -23.88
N VAL A 872 -5.06 -14.97 -25.19
CA VAL A 872 -4.08 -14.93 -26.29
C VAL A 872 -3.09 -13.74 -26.21
N GLN A 873 -3.41 -12.70 -25.42
CA GLN A 873 -2.59 -11.52 -25.19
C GLN A 873 -1.66 -11.59 -23.96
N ILE A 874 -1.79 -12.62 -23.11
CA ILE A 874 -0.93 -12.81 -21.94
C ILE A 874 0.23 -13.73 -22.37
N PRO A 875 1.49 -13.29 -22.29
CA PRO A 875 2.63 -14.10 -22.67
C PRO A 875 2.76 -15.38 -21.80
N PRO A 876 3.42 -16.43 -22.32
CA PRO A 876 3.71 -17.62 -21.52
C PRO A 876 4.75 -17.33 -20.43
N HIS A 877 4.82 -18.19 -19.42
CA HIS A 877 5.87 -18.19 -18.41
C HIS A 877 6.34 -19.61 -18.10
N VAL A 878 7.57 -19.74 -17.59
CA VAL A 878 8.11 -21.04 -17.14
C VAL A 878 7.51 -21.38 -15.77
N ALA A 879 6.92 -22.58 -15.68
CA ALA A 879 6.27 -23.08 -14.48
C ALA A 879 7.09 -24.18 -13.78
N ALA A 880 7.85 -24.97 -14.55
CA ALA A 880 8.63 -26.08 -14.03
C ALA A 880 9.88 -26.35 -14.88
N VAL A 881 10.93 -26.86 -14.26
CA VAL A 881 12.17 -27.30 -14.90
C VAL A 881 12.60 -28.61 -14.25
N SER A 882 12.99 -29.60 -15.05
CA SER A 882 13.36 -30.94 -14.60
C SER A 882 14.45 -31.54 -15.50
N THR A 883 15.27 -32.43 -14.95
CA THR A 883 16.17 -33.30 -15.74
C THR A 883 15.57 -34.69 -15.97
N ALA A 884 14.47 -35.04 -15.30
CA ALA A 884 13.70 -36.24 -15.58
C ALA A 884 12.52 -35.94 -16.53
N PRO A 885 12.13 -36.89 -17.39
CA PRO A 885 10.92 -36.77 -18.20
C PRO A 885 9.69 -36.53 -17.31
N PRO A 886 8.74 -35.65 -17.69
CA PRO A 886 7.56 -35.40 -16.89
C PRO A 886 6.67 -36.66 -16.81
N GLU A 887 6.23 -37.03 -15.61
CA GLU A 887 5.45 -38.26 -15.37
C GLU A 887 3.99 -38.20 -15.89
N ALA A 888 3.47 -37.00 -16.20
CA ALA A 888 2.13 -36.81 -16.77
C ALA A 888 2.03 -35.54 -17.63
N GLU A 889 1.20 -35.59 -18.69
CA GLU A 889 0.73 -34.41 -19.43
C GLU A 889 -0.21 -33.59 -18.53
N GLY A 890 0.36 -32.75 -17.66
CA GLY A 890 -0.39 -31.74 -16.91
C GLY A 890 -0.84 -30.56 -17.78
N GLU A 891 -1.34 -29.47 -17.17
CA GLU A 891 -1.66 -28.20 -17.87
C GLU A 891 -0.42 -27.45 -18.46
N PHE A 892 0.75 -28.08 -18.47
CA PHE A 892 2.00 -27.48 -18.95
C PHE A 892 2.37 -28.00 -20.34
N THR A 893 2.82 -27.09 -21.20
CA THR A 893 3.48 -27.44 -22.45
C THR A 893 4.96 -27.67 -22.16
N TRP A 894 5.39 -28.93 -22.26
CA TRP A 894 6.77 -29.33 -22.02
C TRP A 894 7.61 -29.23 -23.29
N MET A 895 8.81 -28.66 -23.15
CA MET A 895 9.85 -28.65 -24.17
C MET A 895 11.05 -29.47 -23.66
N GLU A 896 11.50 -30.44 -24.47
CA GLU A 896 12.75 -31.16 -24.22
C GLU A 896 13.89 -30.45 -24.96
N MET A 897 14.93 -30.09 -24.23
CA MET A 897 16.13 -29.43 -24.76
C MET A 897 17.33 -30.36 -24.54
N PRO A 898 17.89 -30.99 -25.59
CA PRO A 898 19.13 -31.75 -25.49
C PRO A 898 20.28 -30.97 -24.83
N TRP A 899 21.23 -31.66 -24.20
CA TRP A 899 22.46 -31.08 -23.61
C TRP A 899 23.48 -30.58 -24.65
N THR A 900 23.00 -30.08 -25.78
CA THR A 900 23.77 -29.56 -26.91
C THR A 900 23.14 -28.26 -27.38
N GLY A 901 23.92 -27.37 -28.00
CA GLY A 901 23.40 -26.09 -28.48
C GLY A 901 23.19 -25.06 -27.37
N VAL A 902 22.36 -24.06 -27.63
CA VAL A 902 22.19 -22.85 -26.81
C VAL A 902 20.74 -22.66 -26.40
N LEU A 903 20.53 -22.39 -25.11
CA LEU A 903 19.27 -21.90 -24.57
C LEU A 903 19.20 -20.39 -24.71
N GLU A 904 18.23 -19.89 -25.47
CA GLU A 904 17.83 -18.49 -25.45
C GLU A 904 16.65 -18.26 -24.51
N TRP A 905 16.77 -17.26 -23.66
CA TRP A 905 15.76 -16.88 -22.68
C TRP A 905 15.44 -15.40 -22.83
N TRP A 906 14.28 -15.14 -23.42
CA TRP A 906 13.67 -13.81 -23.50
C TRP A 906 12.71 -13.64 -22.35
N PHE A 907 12.76 -12.50 -21.65
CA PHE A 907 11.95 -12.33 -20.45
C PHE A 907 11.64 -10.88 -20.09
N ASN A 908 10.57 -10.69 -19.34
CA ASN A 908 10.33 -9.47 -18.58
C ASN A 908 10.67 -9.71 -17.10
N PRO A 909 11.61 -8.96 -16.50
CA PRO A 909 11.98 -9.14 -15.10
C PRO A 909 10.85 -8.91 -14.10
N ASP A 910 9.87 -8.04 -14.41
CA ASP A 910 8.78 -7.70 -13.50
C ASP A 910 7.65 -8.74 -13.53
N SER A 911 7.16 -9.12 -14.70
CA SER A 911 6.05 -10.08 -14.86
C SER A 911 6.48 -11.55 -14.89
N LEU A 912 7.78 -11.82 -15.13
CA LEU A 912 8.35 -13.14 -15.41
C LEU A 912 7.69 -13.82 -16.61
N ASP A 913 7.19 -13.02 -17.54
CA ASP A 913 6.76 -13.49 -18.84
C ASP A 913 7.99 -13.87 -19.66
N THR A 914 7.96 -15.02 -20.33
CA THR A 914 9.15 -15.61 -20.95
C THR A 914 8.86 -16.19 -22.32
N SER A 915 9.84 -16.15 -23.22
CA SER A 915 9.87 -16.92 -24.46
C SER A 915 11.20 -17.66 -24.54
N LEU A 916 11.13 -18.98 -24.70
CA LEU A 916 12.30 -19.84 -24.75
C LEU A 916 12.50 -20.39 -26.16
N THR A 917 13.75 -20.41 -26.60
CA THR A 917 14.16 -21.04 -27.86
C THR A 917 15.39 -21.89 -27.59
N HIS A 918 15.38 -23.12 -28.12
CA HIS A 918 16.56 -23.97 -28.15
C HIS A 918 17.16 -23.92 -29.56
N ILE A 919 18.43 -23.52 -29.66
CA ILE A 919 19.16 -23.37 -30.92
C ILE A 919 20.23 -24.44 -30.97
N LEU A 920 20.16 -25.33 -31.96
CA LEU A 920 21.11 -26.42 -32.20
C LEU A 920 22.34 -25.96 -32.98
#